data_AF-A0A923KTB4-F1
#
_entry.id   AF-A0A923KTB4-F1
#
_cell.length_a   1.000
_cell.length_b   1.000
_cell.length_c   1.000
_cell.angle_alpha   90.00
_cell.angle_beta   90.00
_cell.angle_gamma   90.00
#
_symmetry.space_group_name_H-M   'P 1'
#
loop_
_entity.id
_entity.type
_entity.pdbx_description
1 polymer ?
#
loop_
_entity_poly.entity_id
_entity_poly.type
_entity_poly.pdbx_seq_one_letter_code
_entity_poly.pdbx_strand_id
1 'polypeptide(L)'
;MPDLHLSNGNDDYTQPSSEKDNGVNIFGEAGDDIIRSYGGNVLGGKGNDTIQFIPTPGQTWRQLIAAYWDGAPGKVVVDLLGGWAQDGWGTRDTLIGVEAVAGGGSEVELYGTNNDNSFWITTAKNTVDGRGGFDVLNLPWFSNTAPSWSDFNIKVSVDGKSAVLSSPKSTSFSATISNVEALSIWDGKVSTQRSLSDFVTVQDLAIGGLVQGNVNRWNAASPVGTAVEVSFSFVAKAPGSGVGANQFRVFTTTEKEVVRKILQDLTSFTGLSFKEVDESSGTVGSMRFGVSQQTVTKGTSNFPGEAGDAAGDVWMDIESMLNLAPGSEGYAALLHEIGHALGLRHPSNVDASDHYVQEILPAYNQTTYTVMSQNFSSDGLFPSTWGNMDISALRYLYGNKALNIGNSTLVLSDAQARSQSSLVDDGGVDTLDASGSKVGVSIDLQPGHLSSFGVTANGIPAVNNLSLAIGTVIENVIGSNGDDYLLGNDADNRITGNYGNDWIDGGNGIDTAVFSSPRSNYFISTAFGKTFVSSRDGSGGFDTLLNIEKLQFSDGTMNLTSKALGADAEVVVDLGNTLNANLPVSSDLDSSNATYQLLKGPTIGVASIKPNGEFTYLAKPGAVADSFSYTLSDGKGNSNVYTVFVQINADVQALNGSAANDQLNGSEVNDLINGMGGDDQLSGAGGNDIVEGGNGIDTAIYRGKLMDYRVKIFGDIYQVYSKTGVDGTDTLSHVEKLQFSDMTVNLMVQSLAATAPTANVQRLMELYVAFFNRVPDADGMAYWIGEMQSGRSINQIADIFYGAGVQFSSLTGFTATMTNTDFINVIYKNVLGRADGADAGGLNYWNAELTSGRASRGSLVSTILDAAHIFKGDSTWGWVANLLDNKITVAKAFSVDWGLGYAIPDDAIKHGMEIAAAVTPTDTSAALNLIGINGADLALF
;
A
#
# COMPACT_ATOMS: atom_id res chain seq x y z
N MET A 1 20.12 -23.30 36.78
CA MET A 1 20.53 -23.52 38.19
C MET A 1 19.39 -24.26 38.89
N PRO A 2 19.63 -25.01 39.97
CA PRO A 2 18.53 -25.57 40.75
C PRO A 2 17.68 -24.46 41.36
N ASP A 3 16.43 -24.76 41.64
CA ASP A 3 15.52 -23.90 42.38
C ASP A 3 16.05 -23.63 43.81
N LEU A 4 15.72 -22.46 44.36
CA LEU A 4 16.10 -22.03 45.71
C LEU A 4 14.91 -22.21 46.67
N HIS A 5 15.11 -22.99 47.72
CA HIS A 5 14.12 -23.19 48.79
C HIS A 5 14.63 -22.56 50.09
N LEU A 6 13.81 -21.69 50.70
CA LEU A 6 14.05 -21.09 52.02
C LEU A 6 13.67 -22.07 53.15
N SER A 7 13.75 -21.64 54.40
CA SER A 7 13.47 -22.47 55.56
C SER A 7 11.96 -22.50 55.88
N ASN A 8 11.52 -23.36 56.80
CA ASN A 8 10.12 -23.39 57.24
C ASN A 8 9.84 -22.38 58.39
N GLY A 9 10.55 -21.26 58.45
CA GLY A 9 10.25 -20.16 59.37
C GLY A 9 10.56 -18.82 58.71
N ASN A 10 10.18 -17.73 59.37
CA ASN A 10 10.26 -16.38 58.80
C ASN A 10 11.68 -16.01 58.33
N ASP A 11 11.88 -15.96 57.02
CA ASP A 11 13.12 -15.65 56.33
C ASP A 11 13.14 -14.21 55.78
N ASP A 12 14.30 -13.55 55.79
CA ASP A 12 14.51 -12.24 55.12
C ASP A 12 15.59 -12.42 54.05
N TYR A 13 15.15 -12.71 52.82
CA TYR A 13 15.99 -13.02 51.67
C TYR A 13 16.05 -11.86 50.68
N THR A 14 17.27 -11.58 50.19
CA THR A 14 17.51 -10.65 49.08
C THR A 14 18.46 -11.31 48.08
N GLN A 15 18.01 -11.45 46.84
CA GLN A 15 18.80 -12.04 45.77
C GLN A 15 20.11 -11.24 45.59
N PRO A 16 21.28 -11.91 45.56
CA PRO A 16 22.54 -11.24 45.28
C PRO A 16 22.53 -10.64 43.86
N SER A 17 23.05 -9.42 43.69
CA SER A 17 23.12 -8.78 42.37
C SER A 17 24.00 -9.52 41.36
N SER A 18 24.94 -10.35 41.84
CA SER A 18 25.74 -11.26 41.01
C SER A 18 24.93 -12.40 40.41
N GLU A 19 23.75 -12.68 40.95
CA GLU A 19 22.88 -13.79 40.56
C GLU A 19 21.61 -13.32 39.83
N LYS A 20 21.48 -12.03 39.56
CA LYS A 20 20.31 -11.45 38.88
C LYS A 20 19.97 -12.09 37.52
N ASP A 21 20.95 -12.70 36.86
CA ASP A 21 20.80 -13.36 35.55
C ASP A 21 20.52 -14.87 35.68
N ASN A 22 20.52 -15.39 36.90
CA ASN A 22 20.20 -16.79 37.15
C ASN A 22 18.68 -16.90 37.23
N GLY A 23 18.04 -17.46 36.18
CA GLY A 23 16.61 -17.77 36.16
C GLY A 23 16.23 -18.87 37.16
N VAL A 24 16.29 -18.56 38.45
CA VAL A 24 16.03 -19.46 39.58
C VAL A 24 14.64 -19.16 40.11
N ASN A 25 13.84 -20.19 40.35
CA ASN A 25 12.59 -20.05 41.11
C ASN A 25 12.93 -20.02 42.61
N ILE A 26 12.31 -19.10 43.36
CA ILE A 26 12.53 -18.96 44.80
C ILE A 26 11.25 -19.37 45.52
N PHE A 27 11.38 -20.30 46.47
CA PHE A 27 10.29 -20.83 47.30
C PHE A 27 10.51 -20.42 48.76
N GLY A 28 9.60 -19.64 49.35
CA GLY A 28 9.64 -19.23 50.76
C GLY A 28 9.31 -20.37 51.73
N GLU A 29 8.53 -21.35 51.28
CA GLU A 29 8.07 -22.50 52.08
C GLU A 29 7.03 -22.13 53.13
N ALA A 30 7.39 -21.93 54.40
CA ALA A 30 6.44 -21.64 55.47
C ALA A 30 7.01 -20.60 56.42
N GLY A 31 6.20 -19.65 56.88
CA GLY A 31 6.68 -18.49 57.63
C GLY A 31 6.06 -17.22 57.07
N ASP A 32 6.21 -16.10 57.76
CA ASP A 32 5.96 -14.79 57.18
C ASP A 32 7.30 -14.26 56.61
N ASP A 33 7.57 -14.53 55.33
CA ASP A 33 8.85 -14.29 54.68
C ASP A 33 8.94 -12.92 54.01
N ILE A 34 10.15 -12.41 53.83
CA ILE A 34 10.43 -11.22 53.03
C ILE A 34 11.43 -11.59 51.93
N ILE A 35 10.98 -11.56 50.68
CA ILE A 35 11.74 -12.04 49.52
C ILE A 35 11.90 -10.89 48.52
N ARG A 36 13.16 -10.48 48.29
CA ARG A 36 13.51 -9.43 47.31
C ARG A 36 14.29 -10.02 46.15
N SER A 37 13.84 -9.82 44.91
CA SER A 37 14.45 -10.41 43.72
C SER A 37 14.57 -9.44 42.53
N TYR A 38 15.60 -9.59 41.72
CA TYR A 38 15.80 -8.86 40.46
C TYR A 38 14.96 -9.42 39.30
N GLY A 39 14.28 -10.56 39.49
CA GLY A 39 13.36 -11.17 38.52
C GLY A 39 13.11 -12.66 38.78
N GLY A 40 12.45 -13.33 37.85
CA GLY A 40 12.12 -14.77 37.96
C GLY A 40 10.82 -15.02 38.73
N ASN A 41 10.56 -16.29 39.08
CA ASN A 41 9.36 -16.67 39.83
C ASN A 41 9.64 -16.71 41.34
N VAL A 42 8.80 -16.07 42.13
CA VAL A 42 8.82 -16.13 43.59
C VAL A 42 7.49 -16.70 44.09
N LEU A 43 7.59 -17.72 44.94
CA LEU A 43 6.49 -18.31 45.67
C LEU A 43 6.69 -18.01 47.15
N GLY A 44 5.75 -17.30 47.77
CA GLY A 44 5.77 -17.03 49.22
C GLY A 44 5.60 -18.33 50.01
N GLY A 45 4.50 -19.05 49.75
CA GLY A 45 4.19 -20.29 50.44
C GLY A 45 3.25 -20.03 51.61
N LYS A 46 3.43 -20.72 52.73
CA LYS A 46 2.50 -20.64 53.87
C LYS A 46 2.83 -19.49 54.81
N GLY A 47 2.09 -18.39 54.72
CA GLY A 47 2.12 -17.31 55.72
C GLY A 47 1.58 -16.01 55.16
N ASN A 48 2.09 -14.88 55.66
CA ASN A 48 1.85 -13.56 55.09
C ASN A 48 3.19 -13.02 54.56
N ASP A 49 3.47 -13.28 53.29
CA ASP A 49 4.79 -13.04 52.72
C ASP A 49 4.90 -11.65 52.11
N THR A 50 6.11 -11.13 51.99
CA THR A 50 6.41 -9.89 51.26
C THR A 50 7.28 -10.19 50.05
N ILE A 51 6.72 -10.05 48.85
CA ILE A 51 7.41 -10.26 47.58
C ILE A 51 7.73 -8.90 46.97
N GLN A 52 9.01 -8.61 46.78
CA GLN A 52 9.47 -7.30 46.32
C GLN A 52 10.41 -7.40 45.10
N PHE A 53 10.06 -6.66 44.05
CA PHE A 53 10.93 -6.46 42.90
C PHE A 53 12.06 -5.48 43.22
N ILE A 54 13.26 -5.79 42.72
CA ILE A 54 14.43 -4.91 42.77
C ILE A 54 14.66 -4.33 41.36
N PRO A 55 14.26 -3.07 41.10
CA PRO A 55 14.41 -2.45 39.79
C PRO A 55 15.88 -2.36 39.39
N THR A 56 16.18 -2.67 38.13
CA THR A 56 17.52 -2.47 37.55
C THR A 56 17.46 -1.34 36.52
N PRO A 57 18.10 -0.18 36.77
CA PRO A 57 18.08 0.94 35.84
C PRO A 57 18.53 0.53 34.42
N GLY A 58 17.71 0.86 33.42
CA GLY A 58 17.98 0.54 32.01
C GLY A 58 17.66 -0.90 31.57
N GLN A 59 17.13 -1.76 32.45
CA GLN A 59 16.69 -3.12 32.12
C GLN A 59 15.18 -3.26 32.36
N THR A 60 14.39 -2.53 31.58
CA THR A 60 12.92 -2.50 31.68
C THR A 60 12.25 -3.82 31.29
N TRP A 61 12.97 -4.73 30.62
CA TRP A 61 12.50 -6.07 30.25
C TRP A 61 12.50 -7.07 31.42
N ARG A 62 13.11 -6.73 32.57
CA ARG A 62 13.11 -7.61 33.74
C ARG A 62 11.78 -7.52 34.48
N GLN A 63 11.28 -8.68 34.88
CA GLN A 63 10.03 -8.78 35.62
C GLN A 63 10.18 -9.82 36.74
N LEU A 64 9.55 -9.52 37.88
CA LEU A 64 9.33 -10.46 38.97
C LEU A 64 7.90 -11.01 38.86
N ILE A 65 7.79 -12.34 38.87
CA ILE A 65 6.50 -13.05 38.80
C ILE A 65 6.18 -13.55 40.21
N ALA A 66 5.09 -13.07 40.80
CA ALA A 66 4.51 -13.69 42.00
C ALA A 66 3.73 -14.93 41.59
N ALA A 67 4.15 -16.11 42.03
CA ALA A 67 3.59 -17.39 41.59
C ALA A 67 2.86 -18.11 42.74
N TYR A 68 1.71 -18.72 42.41
CA TYR A 68 0.78 -19.36 43.36
C TYR A 68 0.38 -20.79 42.94
N TRP A 69 1.23 -21.47 42.16
CA TRP A 69 0.95 -22.81 41.61
C TRP A 69 1.24 -23.98 42.57
N ASP A 70 1.58 -23.70 43.83
CA ASP A 70 1.98 -24.68 44.87
C ASP A 70 0.80 -25.49 45.46
N GLY A 71 -0.40 -25.34 44.92
CA GLY A 71 -1.59 -26.05 45.40
C GLY A 71 -2.36 -25.30 46.50
N ALA A 72 -2.36 -23.97 46.44
CA ALA A 72 -3.30 -23.08 47.13
C ALA A 72 -4.66 -23.76 47.41
N PRO A 73 -5.15 -23.79 48.67
CA PRO A 73 -6.27 -24.63 49.10
C PRO A 73 -7.65 -24.18 48.57
N GLY A 74 -7.71 -23.11 47.77
CA GLY A 74 -8.98 -22.54 47.31
C GLY A 74 -8.84 -21.53 46.17
N LYS A 75 -9.45 -20.35 46.36
CA LYS A 75 -9.45 -19.23 45.42
C LYS A 75 -8.26 -18.32 45.69
N VAL A 76 -7.52 -17.95 44.67
CA VAL A 76 -6.43 -16.96 44.74
C VAL A 76 -6.94 -15.61 44.22
N VAL A 77 -6.69 -14.54 44.97
CA VAL A 77 -7.04 -13.17 44.56
C VAL A 77 -5.79 -12.30 44.65
N VAL A 78 -5.43 -11.63 43.55
CA VAL A 78 -4.26 -10.75 43.49
C VAL A 78 -4.67 -9.38 42.98
N ASP A 79 -4.32 -8.32 43.72
CA ASP A 79 -4.48 -6.94 43.30
C ASP A 79 -3.12 -6.25 43.29
N LEU A 80 -2.53 -6.11 42.10
CA LEU A 80 -1.20 -5.54 41.93
C LEU A 80 -1.15 -4.06 42.29
N LEU A 81 -2.17 -3.27 41.91
CA LEU A 81 -2.24 -1.85 42.30
C LEU A 81 -2.43 -1.69 43.81
N GLY A 82 -3.21 -2.59 44.42
CA GLY A 82 -3.37 -2.67 45.86
C GLY A 82 -2.11 -3.15 46.58
N GLY A 83 -1.20 -3.82 45.87
CA GLY A 83 0.03 -4.38 46.41
C GLY A 83 -0.19 -5.58 47.32
N TRP A 84 -1.19 -6.44 47.03
CA TRP A 84 -1.48 -7.60 47.88
C TRP A 84 -2.00 -8.81 47.11
N ALA A 85 -1.83 -9.98 47.72
CA ALA A 85 -2.44 -11.24 47.28
C ALA A 85 -3.08 -11.99 48.46
N GLN A 86 -4.05 -12.84 48.15
CA GLN A 86 -4.69 -13.77 49.06
C GLN A 86 -4.76 -15.12 48.36
N ASP A 87 -3.92 -16.06 48.78
CA ASP A 87 -3.75 -17.37 48.13
C ASP A 87 -4.40 -18.53 48.92
N GLY A 88 -4.96 -18.23 50.09
CA GLY A 88 -5.57 -19.21 50.98
C GLY A 88 -4.63 -19.77 52.05
N TRP A 89 -3.37 -19.34 52.06
CA TRP A 89 -2.45 -19.47 53.17
C TRP A 89 -2.35 -18.13 53.92
N GLY A 90 -2.32 -18.16 55.24
CA GLY A 90 -2.30 -16.93 56.04
C GLY A 90 -3.52 -16.02 55.83
N THR A 91 -3.30 -14.70 55.86
CA THR A 91 -4.32 -13.67 55.63
C THR A 91 -4.12 -12.94 54.30
N ARG A 92 -2.96 -12.28 54.09
CA ARG A 92 -2.59 -11.58 52.85
C ARG A 92 -1.08 -11.45 52.72
N ASP A 93 -0.59 -11.68 51.51
CA ASP A 93 0.77 -11.31 51.12
C ASP A 93 0.83 -9.84 50.71
N THR A 94 2.03 -9.27 50.79
CA THR A 94 2.38 -7.92 50.33
C THR A 94 3.22 -8.00 49.06
N LEU A 95 2.78 -7.32 48.01
CA LEU A 95 3.47 -7.25 46.71
C LEU A 95 4.01 -5.85 46.48
N ILE A 96 5.30 -5.71 46.17
CA ILE A 96 5.96 -4.42 45.96
C ILE A 96 6.68 -4.41 44.60
N GLY A 97 6.19 -3.60 43.67
CA GLY A 97 6.78 -3.45 42.33
C GLY A 97 6.64 -4.70 41.45
N VAL A 98 5.67 -5.57 41.76
CA VAL A 98 5.35 -6.77 40.98
C VAL A 98 4.37 -6.39 39.87
N GLU A 99 4.70 -6.72 38.62
CA GLU A 99 3.86 -6.46 37.44
C GLU A 99 3.50 -7.78 36.71
N ALA A 100 3.80 -8.94 37.30
CA ALA A 100 3.41 -10.25 36.78
C ALA A 100 2.95 -11.22 37.85
N VAL A 101 1.95 -12.01 37.51
CA VAL A 101 1.36 -13.01 38.40
C VAL A 101 1.13 -14.32 37.66
N ALA A 102 1.54 -15.42 38.29
CA ALA A 102 1.11 -16.75 37.92
C ALA A 102 0.11 -17.27 38.97
N GLY A 103 -1.17 -17.28 38.58
CA GLY A 103 -2.25 -17.77 39.44
C GLY A 103 -2.20 -19.29 39.64
N GLY A 104 -2.87 -19.76 40.67
CA GLY A 104 -3.03 -21.18 40.96
C GLY A 104 -4.31 -21.49 41.75
N GLY A 105 -4.50 -22.75 42.13
CA GLY A 105 -5.70 -23.19 42.84
C GLY A 105 -6.91 -23.47 41.94
N SER A 106 -8.11 -23.40 42.53
CA SER A 106 -9.37 -23.80 41.88
C SER A 106 -10.12 -22.65 41.20
N GLU A 107 -9.78 -21.42 41.54
CA GLU A 107 -10.30 -20.18 40.95
C GLU A 107 -9.28 -19.06 41.16
N VAL A 108 -9.07 -18.20 40.18
CA VAL A 108 -8.19 -17.03 40.30
C VAL A 108 -8.90 -15.74 39.91
N GLU A 109 -8.62 -14.67 40.65
CA GLU A 109 -8.98 -13.29 40.28
C GLU A 109 -7.72 -12.43 40.29
N LEU A 110 -7.37 -11.86 39.15
CA LEU A 110 -6.14 -11.10 38.96
C LEU A 110 -6.48 -9.68 38.51
N TYR A 111 -6.03 -8.68 39.26
CA TYR A 111 -6.23 -7.27 38.96
C TYR A 111 -4.87 -6.57 38.79
N GLY A 112 -4.68 -5.92 37.64
CA GLY A 112 -3.44 -5.29 37.22
C GLY A 112 -3.15 -3.92 37.85
N THR A 113 -2.31 -3.13 37.20
CA THR A 113 -1.92 -1.76 37.58
C THR A 113 -2.32 -0.78 36.46
N ASN A 114 -1.65 0.37 36.35
CA ASN A 114 -1.76 1.23 35.17
C ASN A 114 -0.55 1.06 34.23
N ASN A 115 0.29 0.06 34.50
CA ASN A 115 1.46 -0.32 33.73
C ASN A 115 1.23 -1.69 33.09
N ASP A 116 2.06 -2.03 32.10
CA ASP A 116 2.03 -3.32 31.42
C ASP A 116 2.17 -4.50 32.39
N ASN A 117 1.18 -5.38 32.39
CA ASN A 117 1.15 -6.59 33.20
C ASN A 117 1.16 -7.89 32.40
N SER A 118 1.61 -8.95 33.06
CA SER A 118 1.56 -10.31 32.50
C SER A 118 0.90 -11.28 33.48
N PHE A 119 -0.16 -11.94 33.01
CA PHE A 119 -0.96 -12.85 33.80
C PHE A 119 -0.85 -14.26 33.26
N TRP A 120 -0.45 -15.22 34.10
CA TRP A 120 -0.58 -16.65 33.80
C TRP A 120 -1.78 -17.20 34.58
N ILE A 121 -2.75 -17.73 33.84
CA ILE A 121 -3.99 -18.26 34.40
C ILE A 121 -3.97 -19.79 34.50
N THR A 122 -4.97 -20.33 35.18
CA THR A 122 -5.09 -21.76 35.47
C THR A 122 -6.02 -22.46 34.48
N THR A 123 -6.04 -23.79 34.52
CA THR A 123 -7.00 -24.64 33.78
C THR A 123 -8.42 -24.65 34.39
N ALA A 124 -8.66 -23.88 35.45
CA ALA A 124 -9.93 -23.77 36.15
C ALA A 124 -10.64 -22.43 35.83
N LYS A 125 -11.34 -21.83 36.80
CA LYS A 125 -12.06 -20.56 36.62
C LYS A 125 -11.12 -19.38 36.85
N ASN A 126 -11.17 -18.39 35.96
CA ASN A 126 -10.30 -17.23 36.00
C ASN A 126 -11.10 -15.93 35.74
N THR A 127 -10.80 -14.88 36.49
CA THR A 127 -11.24 -13.50 36.21
C THR A 127 -10.00 -12.63 36.15
N VAL A 128 -9.83 -11.83 35.10
CA VAL A 128 -8.67 -10.95 34.95
C VAL A 128 -9.13 -9.55 34.55
N ASP A 129 -8.62 -8.54 35.23
CA ASP A 129 -8.79 -7.13 34.86
C ASP A 129 -7.42 -6.46 34.81
N GLY A 130 -6.89 -6.22 33.61
CA GLY A 130 -5.56 -5.60 33.46
C GLY A 130 -5.53 -4.13 33.91
N ARG A 131 -6.70 -3.48 33.93
CA ARG A 131 -6.93 -2.06 34.22
C ARG A 131 -6.34 -1.13 33.15
N GLY A 132 -5.06 -0.83 33.19
CA GLY A 132 -4.43 0.08 32.22
C GLY A 132 -2.98 -0.29 31.96
N GLY A 133 -2.46 0.12 30.80
CA GLY A 133 -1.19 -0.39 30.29
C GLY A 133 -1.43 -1.26 29.07
N PHE A 134 -0.40 -2.00 28.65
CA PHE A 134 -0.53 -3.09 27.68
C PHE A 134 -0.38 -4.43 28.39
N ASP A 135 -1.49 -5.14 28.55
CA ASP A 135 -1.59 -6.34 29.36
C ASP A 135 -1.67 -7.61 28.53
N VAL A 136 -0.98 -8.66 28.99
CA VAL A 136 -0.91 -9.94 28.30
C VAL A 136 -1.42 -11.07 29.19
N LEU A 137 -2.38 -11.83 28.67
CA LEU A 137 -2.88 -13.05 29.29
C LEU A 137 -2.26 -14.28 28.63
N ASN A 138 -1.48 -15.04 29.40
CA ASN A 138 -0.88 -16.29 28.99
C ASN A 138 -1.85 -17.46 29.27
N LEU A 139 -2.26 -18.14 28.20
CA LEU A 139 -3.23 -19.23 28.24
C LEU A 139 -2.60 -20.55 28.71
N PRO A 140 -3.35 -21.39 29.45
CA PRO A 140 -2.79 -22.56 30.11
C PRO A 140 -2.61 -23.75 29.15
N TRP A 141 -1.78 -24.69 29.57
CA TRP A 141 -1.69 -26.02 28.95
C TRP A 141 -2.74 -26.95 29.58
N PHE A 142 -3.56 -27.59 28.74
CA PHE A 142 -4.54 -28.58 29.22
C PHE A 142 -3.99 -30.01 29.30
N SER A 143 -2.81 -30.25 28.72
CA SER A 143 -2.18 -31.57 28.67
C SER A 143 -0.67 -31.47 28.51
N ASN A 144 0.01 -32.60 28.32
CA ASN A 144 1.45 -32.64 28.05
C ASN A 144 1.84 -32.18 26.64
N THR A 145 0.87 -31.84 25.79
CA THR A 145 1.12 -31.22 24.48
C THR A 145 0.89 -29.72 24.55
N ALA A 146 1.72 -28.98 23.82
CA ALA A 146 1.59 -27.54 23.65
C ALA A 146 0.18 -27.14 23.17
N PRO A 147 -0.38 -26.03 23.69
CA PRO A 147 -1.67 -25.51 23.25
C PRO A 147 -1.59 -24.91 21.84
N SER A 148 -2.72 -24.93 21.16
CA SER A 148 -2.97 -24.24 19.89
C SER A 148 -4.14 -23.27 20.04
N TRP A 149 -4.25 -22.28 19.15
CA TRP A 149 -5.39 -21.36 19.13
C TRP A 149 -6.74 -22.09 19.00
N SER A 150 -6.77 -23.24 18.32
CA SER A 150 -7.98 -24.08 18.17
C SER A 150 -8.43 -24.77 19.46
N ASP A 151 -7.60 -24.78 20.50
CA ASP A 151 -7.95 -25.34 21.81
C ASP A 151 -8.81 -24.38 22.65
N PHE A 152 -9.07 -23.16 22.18
CA PHE A 152 -9.82 -22.15 22.90
C PHE A 152 -10.98 -21.61 22.06
N ASN A 153 -12.14 -21.48 22.68
CA ASN A 153 -13.23 -20.67 22.16
C ASN A 153 -13.12 -19.29 22.80
N ILE A 154 -12.76 -18.29 22.00
CA ILE A 154 -12.50 -16.92 22.45
C ILE A 154 -13.60 -16.03 21.86
N LYS A 155 -14.39 -15.39 22.72
CA LYS A 155 -15.40 -14.41 22.30
C LYS A 155 -15.05 -13.05 22.87
N VAL A 156 -14.71 -12.11 22.01
CA VAL A 156 -14.27 -10.76 22.38
C VAL A 156 -15.42 -9.76 22.22
N SER A 157 -15.45 -8.72 23.04
CA SER A 157 -16.38 -7.60 22.91
C SER A 157 -16.06 -6.75 21.69
N VAL A 158 -17.06 -6.02 21.19
CA VAL A 158 -16.94 -5.21 19.97
C VAL A 158 -15.97 -4.02 20.08
N ASP A 159 -15.57 -3.66 21.31
CA ASP A 159 -14.55 -2.64 21.60
C ASP A 159 -13.14 -3.24 21.74
N GLY A 160 -12.99 -4.56 21.64
CA GLY A 160 -11.72 -5.27 21.80
C GLY A 160 -11.15 -5.30 23.23
N LYS A 161 -11.91 -4.87 24.25
CA LYS A 161 -11.39 -4.68 25.62
C LYS A 161 -11.72 -5.81 26.58
N SER A 162 -12.69 -6.66 26.26
CA SER A 162 -13.09 -7.75 27.15
C SER A 162 -13.34 -9.03 26.36
N ALA A 163 -13.16 -10.17 27.02
CA ALA A 163 -13.44 -11.45 26.38
C ALA A 163 -13.92 -12.51 27.38
N VAL A 164 -14.66 -13.47 26.86
CA VAL A 164 -14.98 -14.72 27.55
C VAL A 164 -14.32 -15.87 26.81
N LEU A 165 -13.53 -16.65 27.54
CA LEU A 165 -12.80 -17.79 27.02
C LEU A 165 -13.32 -19.07 27.64
N SER A 166 -13.43 -20.11 26.83
CA SER A 166 -13.67 -21.49 27.24
C SER A 166 -12.82 -22.43 26.40
N SER A 167 -12.77 -23.72 26.75
CA SER A 167 -12.01 -24.70 25.97
C SER A 167 -12.80 -26.00 25.79
N PRO A 168 -12.87 -26.57 24.57
CA PRO A 168 -13.38 -27.92 24.38
C PRO A 168 -12.50 -29.00 25.06
N LYS A 169 -11.25 -28.68 25.43
CA LYS A 169 -10.32 -29.59 26.12
C LYS A 169 -10.54 -29.67 27.63
N SER A 170 -11.26 -28.70 28.22
CA SER A 170 -11.49 -28.63 29.66
C SER A 170 -12.85 -28.01 29.97
N THR A 171 -13.74 -28.79 30.58
CA THR A 171 -15.07 -28.31 31.01
C THR A 171 -15.02 -27.42 32.25
N SER A 172 -13.90 -27.44 32.99
CA SER A 172 -13.67 -26.60 34.17
C SER A 172 -13.00 -25.27 33.82
N PHE A 173 -12.44 -25.14 32.61
CA PHE A 173 -11.76 -23.92 32.20
C PHE A 173 -12.77 -22.86 31.76
N SER A 174 -12.66 -21.69 32.38
CA SER A 174 -13.29 -20.47 31.88
C SER A 174 -12.45 -19.27 32.27
N ALA A 175 -12.35 -18.27 31.41
CA ALA A 175 -11.79 -16.97 31.76
C ALA A 175 -12.75 -15.85 31.37
N THR A 176 -12.96 -14.89 32.26
CA THR A 176 -13.57 -13.59 31.92
C THR A 176 -12.49 -12.54 32.08
N ILE A 177 -12.21 -11.80 31.00
CA ILE A 177 -11.15 -10.80 31.00
C ILE A 177 -11.68 -9.43 30.60
N SER A 178 -11.11 -8.38 31.19
CA SER A 178 -11.36 -6.98 30.86
C SER A 178 -10.05 -6.19 30.88
N ASN A 179 -9.95 -5.17 30.03
CA ASN A 179 -8.76 -4.33 29.89
C ASN A 179 -7.49 -5.16 29.73
N VAL A 180 -7.53 -6.13 28.80
CA VAL A 180 -6.38 -6.94 28.41
C VAL A 180 -6.21 -6.78 26.91
N GLU A 181 -5.02 -6.45 26.44
CA GLU A 181 -4.76 -6.12 25.05
C GLU A 181 -4.40 -7.35 24.21
N ALA A 182 -3.80 -8.38 24.83
CA ALA A 182 -3.35 -9.55 24.09
C ALA A 182 -3.47 -10.89 24.84
N LEU A 183 -3.65 -11.94 24.04
CA LEU A 183 -3.56 -13.33 24.47
C LEU A 183 -2.23 -13.92 23.98
N SER A 184 -1.64 -14.79 24.78
CA SER A 184 -0.38 -15.47 24.48
C SER A 184 -0.51 -16.98 24.70
N ILE A 185 -0.01 -17.77 23.74
CA ILE A 185 0.19 -19.22 23.89
C ILE A 185 1.68 -19.54 23.84
N TRP A 186 2.16 -20.32 24.81
CA TRP A 186 3.54 -20.82 24.86
C TRP A 186 3.58 -22.26 24.37
N ASP A 187 4.42 -22.57 23.38
CA ASP A 187 4.51 -23.92 22.80
C ASP A 187 5.61 -24.80 23.43
N GLY A 188 6.32 -24.30 24.44
CA GLY A 188 7.47 -24.95 25.05
C GLY A 188 8.81 -24.41 24.54
N LYS A 189 8.80 -23.58 23.48
CA LYS A 189 9.98 -22.96 22.87
C LYS A 189 9.78 -21.47 22.57
N VAL A 190 8.60 -21.09 22.07
CA VAL A 190 8.27 -19.73 21.63
C VAL A 190 6.85 -19.36 22.09
N SER A 191 6.66 -18.11 22.49
CA SER A 191 5.34 -17.54 22.72
C SER A 191 4.82 -16.94 21.43
N THR A 192 3.59 -17.28 21.05
CA THR A 192 2.87 -16.55 20.00
C THR A 192 1.77 -15.73 20.63
N GLN A 193 1.73 -14.44 20.30
CA GLN A 193 0.81 -13.48 20.86
C GLN A 193 -0.14 -12.99 19.77
N ARG A 194 -1.41 -12.78 20.12
CA ARG A 194 -2.42 -12.15 19.27
C ARG A 194 -3.15 -11.08 20.06
N SER A 195 -3.43 -9.95 19.42
CA SER A 195 -4.22 -8.89 20.04
C SER A 195 -5.67 -9.35 20.18
N LEU A 196 -6.37 -8.89 21.22
CA LEU A 196 -7.79 -9.24 21.40
C LEU A 196 -8.64 -8.81 20.20
N SER A 197 -8.32 -7.66 19.60
CA SER A 197 -8.97 -7.15 18.39
C SER A 197 -8.91 -8.14 17.21
N ASP A 198 -7.89 -8.98 17.13
CA ASP A 198 -7.71 -9.92 16.01
C ASP A 198 -8.73 -11.06 16.03
N PHE A 199 -9.46 -11.22 17.13
CA PHE A 199 -10.53 -12.21 17.28
C PHE A 199 -11.92 -11.63 17.04
N VAL A 200 -12.04 -10.31 16.82
CA VAL A 200 -13.32 -9.65 16.56
C VAL A 200 -13.59 -9.69 15.06
N THR A 201 -14.64 -10.38 14.64
CA THR A 201 -15.03 -10.41 13.23
C THR A 201 -15.93 -9.21 12.89
N VAL A 202 -15.99 -8.83 11.61
CA VAL A 202 -16.97 -7.83 11.12
C VAL A 202 -18.42 -8.25 11.46
N GLN A 203 -18.68 -9.55 11.61
CA GLN A 203 -20.00 -10.05 11.98
C GLN A 203 -20.32 -9.77 13.45
N ASP A 204 -19.34 -9.97 14.34
CA ASP A 204 -19.46 -9.64 15.75
C ASP A 204 -19.71 -8.13 15.92
N LEU A 205 -19.01 -7.31 15.13
CA LEU A 205 -19.22 -5.85 15.11
C LEU A 205 -20.62 -5.48 14.60
N ALA A 206 -21.09 -6.09 13.52
CA ALA A 206 -22.42 -5.81 12.98
C ALA A 206 -23.52 -6.15 14.00
N ILE A 207 -23.44 -7.33 14.61
CA ILE A 207 -24.47 -7.81 15.54
C ILE A 207 -24.34 -7.16 16.92
N GLY A 208 -23.16 -7.16 17.52
CA GLY A 208 -22.94 -6.61 18.86
C GLY A 208 -22.85 -5.08 18.89
N GLY A 209 -22.45 -4.47 17.78
CA GLY A 209 -22.19 -3.05 17.67
C GLY A 209 -23.35 -2.25 17.07
N LEU A 210 -24.09 -2.78 16.09
CA LEU A 210 -25.17 -2.02 15.42
C LEU A 210 -26.58 -2.42 15.81
N VAL A 211 -26.82 -3.62 16.35
CA VAL A 211 -28.18 -3.99 16.76
C VAL A 211 -28.51 -3.33 18.10
N GLN A 212 -29.51 -2.45 18.13
CA GLN A 212 -29.93 -1.74 19.35
C GLN A 212 -30.44 -2.71 20.44
N GLY A 213 -31.10 -3.79 20.03
CA GLY A 213 -31.55 -4.85 20.92
C GLY A 213 -32.80 -5.56 20.41
N ASN A 214 -33.12 -6.73 20.99
CA ASN A 214 -34.25 -7.55 20.53
C ASN A 214 -35.62 -6.86 20.70
N VAL A 215 -35.76 -5.92 21.62
CA VAL A 215 -37.01 -5.17 21.83
C VAL A 215 -37.22 -4.06 20.80
N ASN A 216 -36.13 -3.58 20.17
CA ASN A 216 -36.12 -2.47 19.23
C ASN A 216 -36.10 -2.93 17.77
N ARG A 217 -36.92 -3.92 17.42
CA ARG A 217 -37.08 -4.41 16.05
C ARG A 217 -38.55 -4.70 15.74
N TRP A 218 -38.90 -4.63 14.47
CA TRP A 218 -40.22 -5.08 14.04
C TRP A 218 -40.36 -6.58 14.33
N ASN A 219 -41.52 -7.02 14.79
CA ASN A 219 -41.81 -8.40 15.20
C ASN A 219 -41.11 -8.91 16.49
N ALA A 220 -40.59 -8.06 17.39
CA ALA A 220 -39.84 -8.39 18.61
C ALA A 220 -40.33 -9.59 19.47
N ALA A 221 -41.62 -9.94 19.41
CA ALA A 221 -42.21 -11.12 20.06
C ALA A 221 -41.89 -12.47 19.39
N SER A 222 -41.41 -12.46 18.14
CA SER A 222 -40.98 -13.65 17.39
C SER A 222 -39.48 -13.91 17.62
N PRO A 223 -38.94 -15.10 17.30
CA PRO A 223 -37.49 -15.30 17.31
C PRO A 223 -36.76 -14.30 16.38
N VAL A 224 -35.54 -13.89 16.75
CA VAL A 224 -34.65 -13.10 15.88
C VAL A 224 -34.42 -13.85 14.55
N GLY A 225 -34.38 -13.12 13.43
CA GLY A 225 -34.25 -13.70 12.09
C GLY A 225 -35.59 -14.12 11.45
N THR A 226 -36.72 -13.84 12.10
CA THR A 226 -38.05 -14.08 11.53
C THR A 226 -38.41 -12.96 10.55
N ALA A 227 -38.90 -13.33 9.36
CA ALA A 227 -39.39 -12.40 8.34
C ALA A 227 -40.61 -11.59 8.83
N VAL A 228 -40.80 -10.36 8.30
CA VAL A 228 -41.93 -9.48 8.67
C VAL A 228 -42.32 -8.54 7.54
N GLU A 229 -43.62 -8.27 7.43
CA GLU A 229 -44.18 -7.17 6.63
C GLU A 229 -44.36 -5.93 7.51
N VAL A 230 -43.73 -4.82 7.12
CA VAL A 230 -43.83 -3.53 7.80
C VAL A 230 -44.64 -2.57 6.93
N SER A 231 -45.70 -1.98 7.47
CA SER A 231 -46.46 -0.97 6.75
C SER A 231 -45.78 0.40 6.82
N PHE A 232 -45.83 1.19 5.74
CA PHE A 232 -45.28 2.54 5.74
C PHE A 232 -46.21 3.56 5.09
N SER A 233 -46.11 4.84 5.47
CA SER A 233 -46.85 5.94 4.86
C SER A 233 -46.00 7.19 4.71
N PHE A 234 -46.43 8.12 3.85
CA PHE A 234 -45.83 9.45 3.73
C PHE A 234 -46.70 10.48 4.44
N VAL A 235 -46.10 11.27 5.32
CA VAL A 235 -46.82 12.21 6.16
C VAL A 235 -47.59 13.21 5.29
N ALA A 236 -48.91 13.26 5.45
CA ALA A 236 -49.79 14.08 4.62
C ALA A 236 -50.09 15.45 5.24
N LYS A 237 -49.91 15.59 6.56
CA LYS A 237 -50.19 16.81 7.32
C LYS A 237 -49.19 16.98 8.45
N ALA A 238 -48.75 18.21 8.68
CA ALA A 238 -47.87 18.55 9.79
C ALA A 238 -48.45 18.08 11.14
N PRO A 239 -47.66 17.43 12.02
CA PRO A 239 -48.05 17.19 13.39
C PRO A 239 -48.23 18.51 14.15
N GLY A 240 -49.04 18.48 15.21
CA GLY A 240 -49.34 19.70 16.00
C GLY A 240 -48.15 20.25 16.81
N SER A 241 -47.11 19.43 17.03
CA SER A 241 -45.89 19.76 17.78
C SER A 241 -44.79 18.75 17.46
N GLY A 242 -43.56 19.02 17.91
CA GLY A 242 -42.41 18.13 17.74
C GLY A 242 -41.67 18.33 16.42
N VAL A 243 -40.76 17.40 16.12
CA VAL A 243 -39.82 17.45 14.98
C VAL A 243 -40.52 17.82 13.67
N GLY A 244 -41.65 17.19 13.36
CA GLY A 244 -42.36 17.39 12.11
C GLY A 244 -43.15 18.68 11.96
N ALA A 245 -43.27 19.51 13.01
CA ALA A 245 -44.18 20.66 12.99
C ALA A 245 -43.58 21.90 12.29
N ASN A 246 -42.26 22.08 12.35
CA ASN A 246 -41.60 23.27 11.84
C ASN A 246 -41.33 23.18 10.33
N GLN A 247 -41.83 24.15 9.56
CA GLN A 247 -41.66 24.23 8.10
C GLN A 247 -41.95 22.90 7.37
N PHE A 248 -42.96 22.17 7.83
CA PHE A 248 -43.38 20.92 7.23
C PHE A 248 -43.63 21.06 5.72
N ARG A 249 -43.17 20.07 4.96
CA ARG A 249 -43.63 19.84 3.59
C ARG A 249 -43.88 18.36 3.35
N VAL A 250 -44.78 18.08 2.42
CA VAL A 250 -45.01 16.72 1.95
C VAL A 250 -43.83 16.26 1.09
N PHE A 251 -43.57 14.95 1.12
CA PHE A 251 -42.69 14.30 0.14
C PHE A 251 -43.22 14.53 -1.28
N THR A 252 -42.32 14.95 -2.17
CA THR A 252 -42.58 15.02 -3.62
C THR A 252 -42.65 13.61 -4.21
N THR A 253 -43.25 13.46 -5.39
CA THR A 253 -43.33 12.15 -6.07
C THR A 253 -41.96 11.49 -6.25
N THR A 254 -40.93 12.26 -6.66
CA THR A 254 -39.58 11.74 -6.87
C THR A 254 -38.95 11.25 -5.56
N GLU A 255 -39.10 12.01 -4.47
CA GLU A 255 -38.58 11.60 -3.15
C GLU A 255 -39.27 10.32 -2.64
N LYS A 256 -40.57 10.16 -2.90
CA LYS A 256 -41.30 8.91 -2.56
C LYS A 256 -40.74 7.71 -3.30
N GLU A 257 -40.40 7.86 -4.58
CA GLU A 257 -39.79 6.78 -5.37
C GLU A 257 -38.41 6.37 -4.83
N VAL A 258 -37.61 7.33 -4.34
CA VAL A 258 -36.33 7.01 -3.69
C VAL A 258 -36.54 6.13 -2.45
N VAL A 259 -37.47 6.52 -1.56
CA VAL A 259 -37.80 5.72 -0.36
C VAL A 259 -38.29 4.33 -0.76
N ARG A 260 -39.22 4.23 -1.72
CA ARG A 260 -39.73 2.95 -2.23
C ARG A 260 -38.60 2.06 -2.75
N LYS A 261 -37.64 2.63 -3.48
CA LYS A 261 -36.50 1.88 -4.00
C LYS A 261 -35.58 1.37 -2.89
N ILE A 262 -35.25 2.19 -1.89
CA ILE A 262 -34.46 1.76 -0.73
C ILE A 262 -35.15 0.59 -0.01
N LEU A 263 -36.46 0.72 0.25
CA LEU A 263 -37.24 -0.33 0.91
C LEU A 263 -37.34 -1.60 0.04
N GLN A 264 -37.47 -1.46 -1.28
CA GLN A 264 -37.47 -2.58 -2.21
C GLN A 264 -36.11 -3.29 -2.22
N ASP A 265 -35.00 -2.55 -2.22
CA ASP A 265 -33.65 -3.12 -2.22
C ASP A 265 -33.44 -3.98 -0.95
N LEU A 266 -33.93 -3.55 0.23
CA LEU A 266 -33.94 -4.34 1.47
C LEU A 266 -34.70 -5.66 1.35
N THR A 267 -35.83 -5.70 0.62
CA THR A 267 -36.60 -6.94 0.41
C THR A 267 -35.87 -7.97 -0.48
N SER A 268 -34.81 -7.55 -1.17
CA SER A 268 -34.06 -8.43 -2.07
C SER A 268 -33.12 -9.34 -1.30
N PHE A 269 -32.52 -8.86 -0.21
CA PHE A 269 -31.50 -9.57 0.57
C PHE A 269 -31.87 -9.86 2.04
N THR A 270 -33.04 -9.43 2.51
CA THR A 270 -33.56 -9.71 3.86
C THR A 270 -34.94 -10.37 3.84
N GLY A 271 -35.42 -10.81 5.01
CA GLY A 271 -36.81 -11.22 5.24
C GLY A 271 -37.79 -10.06 5.49
N LEU A 272 -37.38 -8.80 5.25
CA LEU A 272 -38.29 -7.65 5.29
C LEU A 272 -39.16 -7.60 4.05
N SER A 273 -40.41 -7.19 4.23
CA SER A 273 -41.32 -6.78 3.16
C SER A 273 -42.04 -5.51 3.58
N PHE A 274 -42.42 -4.67 2.61
CA PHE A 274 -42.98 -3.36 2.90
C PHE A 274 -44.31 -3.14 2.19
N LYS A 275 -45.26 -2.59 2.91
CA LYS A 275 -46.60 -2.29 2.39
C LYS A 275 -46.93 -0.81 2.57
N GLU A 276 -46.96 -0.07 1.48
CA GLU A 276 -47.41 1.33 1.51
C GLU A 276 -48.91 1.40 1.85
N VAL A 277 -49.27 2.31 2.76
CA VAL A 277 -50.65 2.64 3.09
C VAL A 277 -50.87 4.15 2.94
N ASP A 278 -52.04 4.54 2.45
CA ASP A 278 -52.43 5.94 2.37
C ASP A 278 -52.62 6.53 3.77
N GLU A 279 -51.97 7.67 4.02
CA GLU A 279 -52.08 8.34 5.31
C GLU A 279 -53.39 9.13 5.44
N SER A 280 -54.10 8.92 6.54
CA SER A 280 -55.31 9.64 6.93
C SER A 280 -55.38 9.83 8.44
N SER A 281 -56.36 10.59 8.94
CA SER A 281 -56.51 10.83 10.39
C SER A 281 -56.76 9.57 11.24
N GLY A 282 -57.02 8.42 10.63
CA GLY A 282 -57.24 7.15 11.33
C GLY A 282 -56.45 5.97 10.74
N THR A 283 -55.53 6.22 9.81
CA THR A 283 -54.71 5.17 9.19
C THR A 283 -53.34 5.76 8.86
N VAL A 284 -52.31 5.23 9.49
CA VAL A 284 -50.91 5.55 9.26
C VAL A 284 -50.13 4.26 9.08
N GLY A 285 -48.98 4.32 8.41
CA GLY A 285 -48.03 3.22 8.41
C GLY A 285 -47.39 3.02 9.79
N SER A 286 -46.82 1.84 10.01
CA SER A 286 -45.95 1.56 11.15
C SER A 286 -44.67 2.39 11.10
N MET A 287 -44.18 2.69 9.90
CA MET A 287 -43.14 3.69 9.64
C MET A 287 -43.76 4.87 8.90
N ARG A 288 -43.45 6.11 9.30
CA ARG A 288 -43.91 7.32 8.60
C ARG A 288 -42.74 8.15 8.11
N PHE A 289 -42.82 8.61 6.87
CA PHE A 289 -41.79 9.45 6.25
C PHE A 289 -42.27 10.89 6.14
N GLY A 290 -41.60 11.80 6.85
CA GLY A 290 -41.92 13.24 6.86
C GLY A 290 -40.72 14.13 6.54
N VAL A 291 -40.98 15.33 6.02
CA VAL A 291 -39.95 16.37 5.81
C VAL A 291 -40.32 17.61 6.59
N SER A 292 -39.36 18.12 7.36
CA SER A 292 -39.50 19.32 8.18
C SER A 292 -38.12 19.93 8.39
N GLN A 293 -38.05 21.22 8.70
CA GLN A 293 -36.78 21.85 9.01
C GLN A 293 -36.19 21.25 10.29
N GLN A 294 -34.99 20.69 10.20
CA GLN A 294 -34.17 20.29 11.32
C GLN A 294 -33.18 21.41 11.66
N THR A 295 -32.86 21.61 12.93
CA THR A 295 -31.95 22.69 13.37
C THR A 295 -30.51 22.24 13.60
N VAL A 296 -30.27 20.94 13.72
CA VAL A 296 -28.97 20.38 14.12
C VAL A 296 -28.61 19.14 13.29
N THR A 297 -29.60 18.33 12.91
CA THR A 297 -29.36 17.04 12.26
C THR A 297 -29.79 17.05 10.79
N LYS A 298 -29.29 16.09 10.00
CA LYS A 298 -29.68 15.89 8.59
C LYS A 298 -30.97 15.07 8.46
N GLY A 299 -31.33 14.35 9.51
CA GLY A 299 -32.55 13.60 9.71
C GLY A 299 -32.70 13.22 11.18
N THR A 300 -33.80 12.57 11.54
CA THR A 300 -33.96 11.91 12.83
C THR A 300 -35.00 10.81 12.72
N SER A 301 -34.86 9.78 13.54
CA SER A 301 -35.68 8.60 13.51
C SER A 301 -35.87 7.99 14.89
N ASN A 302 -36.98 7.30 15.11
CA ASN A 302 -37.21 6.52 16.32
C ASN A 302 -37.06 5.04 16.03
N PHE A 303 -36.47 4.31 16.97
CA PHE A 303 -36.40 2.86 16.90
C PHE A 303 -37.81 2.21 16.88
N PRO A 304 -37.95 1.00 16.32
CA PRO A 304 -39.14 0.19 16.54
C PRO A 304 -39.41 0.00 18.04
N GLY A 305 -40.68 0.03 18.43
CA GLY A 305 -41.09 -0.16 19.83
C GLY A 305 -40.82 1.02 20.77
N GLU A 306 -40.20 2.10 20.30
CA GLU A 306 -39.97 3.33 21.07
C GLU A 306 -40.92 4.46 20.65
N ALA A 307 -41.03 5.50 21.48
CA ALA A 307 -41.81 6.71 21.18
C ALA A 307 -43.31 6.49 20.87
N GLY A 308 -43.89 5.34 21.26
CA GLY A 308 -45.32 5.05 21.09
C GLY A 308 -45.75 5.04 19.62
N ASP A 309 -46.71 5.88 19.26
CA ASP A 309 -47.21 6.01 17.88
C ASP A 309 -46.20 6.65 16.90
N ALA A 310 -45.04 7.09 17.40
CA ALA A 310 -43.94 7.62 16.58
C ALA A 310 -42.80 6.61 16.36
N ALA A 311 -42.94 5.36 16.82
CA ALA A 311 -41.99 4.28 16.55
C ALA A 311 -41.73 4.16 15.05
N GLY A 312 -40.47 4.15 14.61
CA GLY A 312 -40.13 4.00 13.20
C GLY A 312 -40.44 5.20 12.30
N ASP A 313 -40.86 6.33 12.85
CA ASP A 313 -40.98 7.58 12.10
C ASP A 313 -39.60 8.04 11.65
N VAL A 314 -39.49 8.45 10.38
CA VAL A 314 -38.30 9.03 9.75
C VAL A 314 -38.62 10.46 9.34
N TRP A 315 -37.89 11.42 9.91
CA TRP A 315 -38.01 12.84 9.62
C TRP A 315 -36.73 13.37 8.98
N MET A 316 -36.80 13.73 7.70
CA MET A 316 -35.66 14.29 6.96
C MET A 316 -35.63 15.82 7.01
N ASP A 317 -34.43 16.39 7.04
CA ASP A 317 -34.23 17.82 6.88
C ASP A 317 -34.52 18.30 5.45
N ILE A 318 -34.98 19.55 5.32
CA ILE A 318 -35.32 20.15 4.02
C ILE A 318 -34.09 20.23 3.11
N GLU A 319 -32.91 20.56 3.64
CA GLU A 319 -31.67 20.70 2.85
C GLU A 319 -31.14 19.34 2.42
N SER A 320 -31.18 18.33 3.29
CA SER A 320 -30.80 16.95 2.96
C SER A 320 -31.60 16.42 1.76
N MET A 321 -32.88 16.80 1.68
CA MET A 321 -33.76 16.34 0.60
C MET A 321 -33.51 17.03 -0.75
N LEU A 322 -32.60 18.02 -0.84
CA LEU A 322 -32.27 18.69 -2.11
C LEU A 322 -31.54 17.78 -3.10
N ASN A 323 -30.80 16.78 -2.60
CA ASN A 323 -30.10 15.80 -3.43
C ASN A 323 -30.21 14.41 -2.79
N LEU A 324 -30.95 13.53 -3.46
CA LEU A 324 -31.14 12.13 -3.06
C LEU A 324 -30.60 11.15 -4.12
N ALA A 325 -29.65 11.59 -4.95
CA ALA A 325 -28.95 10.67 -5.83
C ALA A 325 -28.09 9.69 -4.98
N PRO A 326 -28.02 8.39 -5.33
CA PRO A 326 -27.08 7.47 -4.67
C PRO A 326 -25.66 8.03 -4.67
N GLY A 327 -24.97 7.97 -3.53
CA GLY A 327 -23.64 8.58 -3.36
C GLY A 327 -23.67 10.07 -2.98
N SER A 328 -24.82 10.60 -2.54
CA SER A 328 -24.93 11.96 -2.01
C SER A 328 -25.21 11.98 -0.50
N GLU A 329 -24.90 13.10 0.16
CA GLU A 329 -25.13 13.30 1.61
C GLU A 329 -26.60 13.05 2.00
N GLY A 330 -27.54 13.58 1.21
CA GLY A 330 -28.97 13.43 1.49
C GLY A 330 -29.46 11.99 1.38
N TYR A 331 -28.93 11.24 0.40
CA TYR A 331 -29.23 9.81 0.26
C TYR A 331 -28.63 8.99 1.41
N ALA A 332 -27.40 9.29 1.81
CA ALA A 332 -26.75 8.64 2.95
C ALA A 332 -27.50 8.90 4.26
N ALA A 333 -27.93 10.15 4.51
CA ALA A 333 -28.76 10.49 5.66
C ALA A 333 -30.10 9.74 5.63
N LEU A 334 -30.73 9.60 4.47
CA LEU A 334 -31.97 8.83 4.36
C LEU A 334 -31.78 7.34 4.66
N LEU A 335 -30.68 6.72 4.19
CA LEU A 335 -30.33 5.35 4.57
C LEU A 335 -30.13 5.22 6.09
N HIS A 336 -29.39 6.16 6.68
CA HIS A 336 -29.12 6.22 8.11
C HIS A 336 -30.40 6.24 8.95
N GLU A 337 -31.33 7.15 8.65
CA GLU A 337 -32.58 7.24 9.41
C GLU A 337 -33.49 6.02 9.23
N ILE A 338 -33.49 5.41 8.04
CA ILE A 338 -34.17 4.14 7.82
C ILE A 338 -33.51 3.02 8.63
N GLY A 339 -32.19 3.02 8.78
CA GLY A 339 -31.45 2.10 9.64
C GLY A 339 -31.95 2.14 11.08
N HIS A 340 -32.07 3.34 11.67
CA HIS A 340 -32.70 3.53 12.98
C HIS A 340 -34.13 3.00 13.04
N ALA A 341 -34.96 3.32 12.04
CA ALA A 341 -36.35 2.85 11.96
C ALA A 341 -36.47 1.32 11.77
N LEU A 342 -35.36 0.64 11.48
CA LEU A 342 -35.25 -0.81 11.40
C LEU A 342 -34.51 -1.44 12.59
N GLY A 343 -34.06 -0.64 13.56
CA GLY A 343 -33.44 -1.14 14.79
C GLY A 343 -31.91 -1.08 14.83
N LEU A 344 -31.27 -0.35 13.91
CA LEU A 344 -29.81 -0.15 13.90
C LEU A 344 -29.41 1.11 14.65
N ARG A 345 -28.45 1.00 15.57
CA ARG A 345 -27.91 2.10 16.37
C ARG A 345 -26.60 2.64 15.81
N HIS A 346 -26.16 3.79 16.32
CA HIS A 346 -24.82 4.28 16.05
C HIS A 346 -23.74 3.30 16.56
N PRO A 347 -22.59 3.22 15.88
CA PRO A 347 -21.46 2.38 16.31
C PRO A 347 -20.74 2.93 17.57
N SER A 348 -20.95 4.20 17.91
CA SER A 348 -20.30 4.93 19.00
C SER A 348 -21.29 5.90 19.66
N ASN A 349 -20.96 6.39 20.86
CA ASN A 349 -21.80 7.35 21.58
C ASN A 349 -21.63 8.78 21.03
N VAL A 350 -22.33 9.08 19.94
CA VAL A 350 -22.18 10.37 19.21
C VAL A 350 -23.26 11.37 19.62
N ASP A 351 -24.44 10.89 19.98
CA ASP A 351 -25.55 11.72 20.42
C ASP A 351 -25.77 11.65 21.94
N ALA A 352 -26.43 12.67 22.49
CA ALA A 352 -26.69 12.76 23.93
C ALA A 352 -27.57 11.62 24.46
N SER A 353 -28.36 10.97 23.59
CA SER A 353 -29.15 9.78 23.91
C SER A 353 -28.36 8.48 23.89
N ASP A 354 -27.15 8.49 23.33
CA ASP A 354 -26.34 7.30 23.18
C ASP A 354 -25.64 6.98 24.50
N HIS A 355 -25.97 5.83 25.07
CA HIS A 355 -25.47 5.35 26.35
C HIS A 355 -25.01 3.90 26.26
N TYR A 356 -24.21 3.63 25.25
CA TYR A 356 -23.67 2.32 24.94
C TYR A 356 -22.48 2.00 25.83
N VAL A 357 -22.51 0.83 26.47
CA VAL A 357 -21.40 0.33 27.30
C VAL A 357 -20.19 -0.05 26.45
N GLN A 358 -20.43 -0.56 25.25
CA GLN A 358 -19.41 -0.97 24.29
C GLN A 358 -19.66 -0.26 22.96
N GLU A 359 -18.58 0.32 22.43
CA GLU A 359 -18.53 0.99 21.13
C GLU A 359 -17.70 0.13 20.16
N ILE A 360 -18.00 0.18 18.87
CA ILE A 360 -17.24 -0.59 17.87
C ILE A 360 -15.79 -0.10 17.82
N LEU A 361 -14.85 -1.03 17.60
CA LEU A 361 -13.46 -0.74 17.29
C LEU A 361 -13.31 0.41 16.29
N PRO A 362 -12.51 1.45 16.59
CA PRO A 362 -12.42 2.66 15.76
C PRO A 362 -12.10 2.41 14.29
N ALA A 363 -11.31 1.38 13.98
CA ALA A 363 -10.96 1.01 12.60
C ALA A 363 -12.18 0.65 11.72
N TYR A 364 -13.27 0.18 12.33
CA TYR A 364 -14.50 -0.23 11.64
C TYR A 364 -15.63 0.78 11.78
N ASN A 365 -15.45 1.84 12.60
CA ASN A 365 -16.41 2.92 12.71
C ASN A 365 -16.21 3.91 11.56
N GLN A 366 -16.65 3.53 10.35
CA GLN A 366 -16.58 4.34 9.14
C GLN A 366 -17.81 4.12 8.25
N THR A 367 -18.21 5.15 7.51
CA THR A 367 -19.39 5.13 6.62
C THR A 367 -19.37 4.03 5.55
N THR A 368 -18.19 3.56 5.13
CA THR A 368 -18.09 2.42 4.19
C THR A 368 -18.56 1.10 4.81
N TYR A 369 -18.30 0.88 6.11
CA TYR A 369 -18.74 -0.33 6.81
C TYR A 369 -20.22 -0.26 7.20
N THR A 370 -20.66 0.93 7.65
CA THR A 370 -22.03 1.15 8.11
C THR A 370 -22.47 2.58 7.88
N VAL A 371 -23.65 2.75 7.29
CA VAL A 371 -24.29 4.06 7.13
C VAL A 371 -24.63 4.71 8.47
N MET A 372 -24.62 3.94 9.57
CA MET A 372 -24.84 4.43 10.94
C MET A 372 -23.64 5.19 11.51
N SER A 373 -22.48 5.16 10.85
CA SER A 373 -21.29 5.88 11.31
C SER A 373 -21.38 7.38 11.00
N GLN A 374 -20.84 8.20 11.90
CA GLN A 374 -20.61 9.64 11.69
C GLN A 374 -19.19 9.94 11.17
N ASN A 375 -18.37 8.90 10.95
CA ASN A 375 -17.01 9.05 10.42
C ASN A 375 -17.03 8.86 8.90
N PHE A 376 -17.07 9.99 8.19
CA PHE A 376 -17.05 10.04 6.73
C PHE A 376 -15.71 9.59 6.16
N SER A 377 -15.70 9.08 4.92
CA SER A 377 -14.43 8.73 4.28
C SER A 377 -13.57 9.97 4.04
N SER A 378 -12.27 9.76 4.07
CA SER A 378 -11.27 10.81 3.89
C SER A 378 -11.30 11.45 2.50
N ASP A 379 -11.83 10.74 1.50
CA ASP A 379 -12.00 11.20 0.12
C ASP A 379 -13.36 11.90 -0.13
N GLY A 380 -14.20 12.02 0.90
CA GLY A 380 -15.47 12.76 0.86
C GLY A 380 -16.59 12.06 0.10
N LEU A 381 -16.45 10.75 -0.18
CA LEU A 381 -17.49 9.95 -0.81
C LEU A 381 -18.61 9.62 0.18
N PHE A 382 -19.84 9.52 -0.34
CA PHE A 382 -21.00 9.08 0.44
C PHE A 382 -21.48 7.69 0.01
N PRO A 383 -22.16 6.96 0.90
CA PRO A 383 -22.84 5.71 0.58
C PRO A 383 -23.85 5.84 -0.58
N SER A 384 -23.76 4.90 -1.52
CA SER A 384 -24.75 4.65 -2.57
C SER A 384 -25.61 3.42 -2.29
N THR A 385 -25.16 2.57 -1.34
CA THR A 385 -25.84 1.37 -0.86
C THR A 385 -25.77 1.31 0.66
N TRP A 386 -26.44 0.32 1.25
CA TRP A 386 -26.19 -0.08 2.64
C TRP A 386 -24.73 -0.54 2.81
N GLY A 387 -24.14 -0.30 3.98
CA GLY A 387 -22.83 -0.84 4.36
C GLY A 387 -22.90 -2.34 4.63
N ASN A 388 -21.77 -3.04 4.55
CA ASN A 388 -21.73 -4.49 4.77
C ASN A 388 -22.17 -4.90 6.19
N MET A 389 -21.88 -4.08 7.21
CA MET A 389 -22.33 -4.31 8.59
C MET A 389 -23.83 -4.06 8.72
N ASP A 390 -24.39 -3.08 8.02
CA ASP A 390 -25.84 -2.83 8.01
C ASP A 390 -26.59 -4.03 7.42
N ILE A 391 -26.11 -4.53 6.28
CA ILE A 391 -26.66 -5.70 5.60
C ILE A 391 -26.66 -6.91 6.54
N SER A 392 -25.52 -7.17 7.21
CA SER A 392 -25.39 -8.28 8.16
C SER A 392 -26.34 -8.13 9.36
N ALA A 393 -26.41 -6.94 9.96
CA ALA A 393 -27.29 -6.67 11.10
C ALA A 393 -28.78 -6.85 10.73
N LEU A 394 -29.19 -6.37 9.56
CA LEU A 394 -30.56 -6.49 9.08
C LEU A 394 -30.93 -7.94 8.72
N ARG A 395 -30.01 -8.69 8.09
CA ARG A 395 -30.17 -10.13 7.85
C ARG A 395 -30.29 -10.90 9.17
N TYR A 396 -29.51 -10.53 10.19
CA TYR A 396 -29.62 -11.10 11.52
C TYR A 396 -30.99 -10.80 12.16
N LEU A 397 -31.45 -9.55 12.12
CA LEU A 397 -32.70 -9.13 12.74
C LEU A 397 -33.95 -9.76 12.10
N TYR A 398 -33.99 -9.82 10.76
CA TYR A 398 -35.21 -10.09 10.00
C TYR A 398 -35.14 -11.31 9.08
N GLY A 399 -34.00 -12.00 9.05
CA GLY A 399 -33.78 -13.19 8.24
C GLY A 399 -33.03 -12.88 6.95
N ASN A 400 -32.26 -13.87 6.49
CA ASN A 400 -31.48 -13.78 5.26
C ASN A 400 -32.31 -14.22 4.04
N LYS A 401 -32.15 -13.51 2.92
CA LYS A 401 -32.58 -13.94 1.59
C LYS A 401 -31.39 -13.89 0.65
N ALA A 402 -31.10 -15.03 0.02
CA ALA A 402 -29.96 -15.17 -0.88
C ALA A 402 -30.14 -14.29 -2.13
N LEU A 403 -29.08 -13.59 -2.53
CA LEU A 403 -29.02 -12.70 -3.68
C LEU A 403 -27.87 -13.15 -4.60
N ASN A 404 -28.03 -12.93 -5.91
CA ASN A 404 -27.00 -13.18 -6.94
C ASN A 404 -26.41 -14.61 -7.00
N ILE A 405 -27.18 -15.63 -6.62
CA ILE A 405 -26.77 -17.06 -6.49
C ILE A 405 -26.22 -17.79 -7.74
N GLY A 406 -25.94 -17.10 -8.84
CA GLY A 406 -25.39 -17.71 -10.05
C GLY A 406 -24.26 -16.87 -10.62
N ASN A 407 -23.36 -17.53 -11.35
CA ASN A 407 -22.12 -16.93 -11.85
C ASN A 407 -22.34 -15.58 -12.56
N SER A 408 -21.55 -14.60 -12.13
CA SER A 408 -21.63 -13.23 -12.59
C SER A 408 -20.24 -12.62 -12.81
N THR A 409 -20.21 -11.54 -13.58
CA THR A 409 -19.03 -10.69 -13.73
C THR A 409 -19.44 -9.26 -13.41
N LEU A 410 -18.91 -8.71 -12.33
CA LEU A 410 -19.12 -7.34 -11.91
C LEU A 410 -17.99 -6.48 -12.48
N VAL A 411 -18.28 -5.74 -13.54
CA VAL A 411 -17.36 -4.75 -14.09
C VAL A 411 -17.42 -3.48 -13.26
N LEU A 412 -16.28 -3.10 -12.68
CA LEU A 412 -16.09 -1.89 -11.89
C LEU A 412 -15.87 -0.69 -12.82
N SER A 413 -16.64 0.36 -12.60
CA SER A 413 -16.62 1.58 -13.42
C SER A 413 -16.21 2.83 -12.65
N ASP A 414 -15.61 3.80 -13.35
CA ASP A 414 -15.33 5.15 -12.81
C ASP A 414 -16.58 5.83 -12.23
N ALA A 415 -17.78 5.45 -12.67
CA ALA A 415 -19.03 5.99 -12.13
C ALA A 415 -19.32 5.42 -10.74
N GLN A 416 -19.13 4.12 -10.54
CA GLN A 416 -19.29 3.47 -9.23
C GLN A 416 -18.22 3.94 -8.24
N ALA A 417 -16.99 4.18 -8.73
CA ALA A 417 -15.87 4.64 -7.91
C ALA A 417 -16.14 5.97 -7.18
N ARG A 418 -17.13 6.76 -7.62
CA ARG A 418 -17.51 8.07 -7.05
C ARG A 418 -18.50 7.97 -5.89
N SER A 419 -18.62 6.81 -5.28
CA SER A 419 -19.46 6.57 -4.11
C SER A 419 -18.94 5.36 -3.33
N GLN A 420 -19.33 5.24 -2.07
CA GLN A 420 -19.11 4.01 -1.30
C GLN A 420 -20.23 3.01 -1.64
N SER A 421 -19.88 1.74 -1.81
CA SER A 421 -20.84 0.69 -2.14
C SER A 421 -20.48 -0.64 -1.49
N SER A 422 -21.47 -1.51 -1.34
CA SER A 422 -21.32 -2.86 -0.81
C SER A 422 -21.87 -3.87 -1.80
N LEU A 423 -21.10 -4.91 -2.07
CA LEU A 423 -21.52 -6.04 -2.90
C LEU A 423 -22.13 -7.14 -2.01
N VAL A 424 -23.26 -7.66 -2.46
CA VAL A 424 -23.86 -8.87 -1.90
C VAL A 424 -23.97 -9.89 -3.03
N ASP A 425 -23.20 -10.95 -2.87
CA ASP A 425 -23.33 -12.20 -3.63
C ASP A 425 -23.41 -13.35 -2.63
N ASP A 426 -24.34 -14.29 -2.82
CA ASP A 426 -24.51 -15.44 -1.92
C ASP A 426 -24.30 -16.79 -2.66
N GLY A 427 -23.73 -16.77 -3.86
CA GLY A 427 -23.20 -17.97 -4.48
C GLY A 427 -23.05 -17.88 -6.00
N GLY A 428 -22.27 -18.78 -6.56
CA GLY A 428 -21.90 -18.71 -7.96
C GLY A 428 -20.42 -19.00 -8.10
N VAL A 429 -19.88 -18.65 -9.25
CA VAL A 429 -18.45 -18.46 -9.45
C VAL A 429 -18.32 -17.10 -10.11
N ASP A 430 -17.89 -16.12 -9.34
CA ASP A 430 -18.10 -14.71 -9.62
C ASP A 430 -16.77 -14.00 -9.90
N THR A 431 -16.80 -12.98 -10.74
CA THR A 431 -15.61 -12.23 -11.14
C THR A 431 -15.78 -10.74 -10.84
N LEU A 432 -14.85 -10.17 -10.09
CA LEU A 432 -14.70 -8.73 -9.96
C LEU A 432 -13.72 -8.23 -11.02
N ASP A 433 -14.20 -7.41 -11.96
CA ASP A 433 -13.42 -6.96 -13.11
C ASP A 433 -13.12 -5.46 -12.99
N ALA A 434 -11.86 -5.14 -12.67
CA ALA A 434 -11.32 -3.79 -12.54
C ALA A 434 -10.48 -3.35 -13.74
N SER A 435 -10.50 -4.10 -14.84
CA SER A 435 -9.67 -3.83 -16.04
C SER A 435 -9.93 -2.46 -16.68
N GLY A 436 -11.10 -1.87 -16.42
CA GLY A 436 -11.46 -0.53 -16.85
C GLY A 436 -10.87 0.61 -16.00
N SER A 437 -10.26 0.31 -14.85
CA SER A 437 -9.67 1.32 -13.96
C SER A 437 -8.43 1.94 -14.61
N LYS A 438 -8.29 3.27 -14.47
CA LYS A 438 -7.16 4.04 -15.00
C LYS A 438 -6.00 4.18 -14.01
N VAL A 439 -6.21 3.72 -12.78
CA VAL A 439 -5.24 3.72 -11.69
C VAL A 439 -5.18 2.31 -11.12
N GLY A 440 -4.03 1.97 -10.53
CA GLY A 440 -3.88 0.72 -9.77
C GLY A 440 -4.97 0.57 -8.72
N VAL A 441 -5.45 -0.66 -8.53
CA VAL A 441 -6.52 -1.00 -7.58
C VAL A 441 -5.98 -1.79 -6.40
N SER A 442 -6.67 -1.70 -5.28
CA SER A 442 -6.46 -2.57 -4.12
C SER A 442 -7.73 -3.36 -3.88
N ILE A 443 -7.72 -4.64 -4.25
CA ILE A 443 -8.88 -5.52 -4.16
C ILE A 443 -8.61 -6.61 -3.14
N ASP A 444 -9.52 -6.71 -2.17
CA ASP A 444 -9.54 -7.76 -1.16
C ASP A 444 -10.83 -8.57 -1.30
N LEU A 445 -10.69 -9.83 -1.73
CA LEU A 445 -11.81 -10.74 -1.94
C LEU A 445 -12.29 -11.41 -0.65
N GLN A 446 -11.68 -11.13 0.51
CA GLN A 446 -12.12 -11.68 1.77
C GLN A 446 -13.50 -11.13 2.17
N PRO A 447 -14.46 -11.99 2.57
CA PRO A 447 -15.78 -11.53 2.97
C PRO A 447 -15.72 -10.54 4.13
N GLY A 448 -16.43 -9.40 4.01
CA GLY A 448 -16.43 -8.34 5.02
C GLY A 448 -15.32 -7.30 4.87
N HIS A 449 -14.38 -7.48 3.94
CA HIS A 449 -13.26 -6.56 3.74
C HIS A 449 -13.59 -5.42 2.76
N LEU A 450 -12.72 -4.40 2.76
CA LEU A 450 -12.82 -3.22 1.92
C LEU A 450 -11.81 -3.26 0.78
N SER A 451 -12.20 -2.73 -0.37
CA SER A 451 -11.39 -2.55 -1.57
C SER A 451 -11.42 -1.09 -2.03
N SER A 452 -10.40 -0.70 -2.78
CA SER A 452 -10.23 0.63 -3.36
C SER A 452 -10.08 0.52 -4.88
N PHE A 453 -10.92 1.24 -5.63
CA PHE A 453 -10.85 1.25 -7.09
C PHE A 453 -11.26 2.59 -7.71
N GLY A 454 -10.68 2.90 -8.87
CA GLY A 454 -11.03 4.06 -9.67
C GLY A 454 -10.69 5.41 -9.02
N VAL A 455 -11.31 6.48 -9.55
CA VAL A 455 -11.06 7.86 -9.11
C VAL A 455 -12.35 8.59 -8.73
N THR A 456 -12.23 9.47 -7.75
CA THR A 456 -13.27 10.44 -7.37
C THR A 456 -13.59 11.41 -8.50
N ALA A 457 -14.67 12.18 -8.37
CA ALA A 457 -15.04 13.21 -9.35
C ALA A 457 -13.95 14.29 -9.56
N ASN A 458 -13.07 14.48 -8.56
CA ASN A 458 -11.95 15.42 -8.61
C ASN A 458 -10.65 14.80 -9.16
N GLY A 459 -10.68 13.54 -9.60
CA GLY A 459 -9.53 12.85 -10.20
C GLY A 459 -8.51 12.30 -9.19
N ILE A 460 -8.85 12.26 -7.90
CA ILE A 460 -8.02 11.64 -6.85
C ILE A 460 -8.42 10.16 -6.74
N PRO A 461 -7.48 9.20 -6.54
CA PRO A 461 -7.81 7.80 -6.27
C PRO A 461 -8.82 7.66 -5.14
N ALA A 462 -9.88 6.89 -5.35
CA ALA A 462 -10.85 6.59 -4.32
C ALA A 462 -10.28 5.57 -3.33
N VAL A 463 -10.65 5.68 -2.06
CA VAL A 463 -10.10 4.84 -0.98
C VAL A 463 -11.22 4.16 -0.23
N ASN A 464 -11.12 2.84 -0.07
CA ASN A 464 -12.07 2.02 0.68
C ASN A 464 -13.52 2.30 0.25
N ASN A 465 -13.76 2.30 -1.06
CA ASN A 465 -15.04 2.68 -1.66
C ASN A 465 -15.90 1.48 -2.10
N LEU A 466 -15.37 0.26 -1.98
CA LEU A 466 -16.11 -0.99 -2.17
C LEU A 466 -15.98 -1.86 -0.92
N SER A 467 -17.07 -2.44 -0.45
CA SER A 467 -17.05 -3.49 0.57
C SER A 467 -17.68 -4.77 0.06
N LEU A 468 -17.21 -5.91 0.55
CA LEU A 468 -17.90 -7.18 0.39
C LEU A 468 -18.75 -7.46 1.63
N ALA A 469 -19.98 -7.93 1.43
CA ALA A 469 -20.79 -8.43 2.54
C ALA A 469 -20.13 -9.67 3.17
N ILE A 470 -20.41 -9.91 4.46
CA ILE A 470 -19.74 -10.93 5.29
C ILE A 470 -19.94 -12.37 4.78
N GLY A 471 -20.98 -12.61 3.97
CA GLY A 471 -21.25 -13.91 3.33
C GLY A 471 -20.85 -13.97 1.86
N THR A 472 -20.28 -12.89 1.31
CA THR A 472 -19.99 -12.78 -0.11
C THR A 472 -18.62 -13.32 -0.45
N VAL A 473 -18.63 -14.43 -1.17
CA VAL A 473 -17.45 -15.07 -1.73
C VAL A 473 -17.40 -14.71 -3.21
N ILE A 474 -16.27 -14.14 -3.62
CA ILE A 474 -15.97 -13.86 -5.02
C ILE A 474 -14.72 -14.64 -5.37
N GLU A 475 -14.78 -15.49 -6.38
CA GLU A 475 -13.71 -16.44 -6.69
C GLU A 475 -12.66 -15.83 -7.63
N ASN A 476 -13.03 -14.86 -8.45
CA ASN A 476 -12.13 -14.37 -9.50
C ASN A 476 -11.97 -12.85 -9.44
N VAL A 477 -10.77 -12.38 -9.78
CA VAL A 477 -10.51 -10.95 -9.95
C VAL A 477 -9.66 -10.70 -11.18
N ILE A 478 -9.99 -9.61 -11.88
CA ILE A 478 -9.19 -9.02 -12.95
C ILE A 478 -8.79 -7.62 -12.47
N GLY A 479 -7.48 -7.39 -12.33
CA GLY A 479 -6.87 -6.11 -11.98
C GLY A 479 -7.02 -5.06 -13.07
N SER A 480 -6.43 -3.89 -12.83
CA SER A 480 -6.35 -2.76 -13.76
C SER A 480 -5.25 -2.99 -14.81
N ASN A 481 -4.68 -1.92 -15.39
CA ASN A 481 -3.45 -1.99 -16.20
C ASN A 481 -2.29 -1.23 -15.52
N GLY A 482 -2.45 -0.85 -14.25
CA GLY A 482 -1.42 -0.25 -13.42
C GLY A 482 -1.09 -1.19 -12.26
N ASP A 483 -0.16 -0.78 -11.40
CA ASP A 483 0.32 -1.60 -10.29
C ASP A 483 -0.80 -1.87 -9.27
N ASP A 484 -1.25 -3.12 -9.18
CA ASP A 484 -2.36 -3.54 -8.33
C ASP A 484 -1.94 -4.28 -7.07
N TYR A 485 -2.83 -4.30 -6.08
CA TYR A 485 -2.76 -5.14 -4.89
C TYR A 485 -3.99 -6.04 -4.84
N LEU A 486 -3.84 -7.32 -5.15
CA LEU A 486 -4.94 -8.28 -5.32
C LEU A 486 -4.82 -9.41 -4.29
N LEU A 487 -5.78 -9.47 -3.37
CA LEU A 487 -5.86 -10.51 -2.34
C LEU A 487 -7.05 -11.43 -2.61
N GLY A 488 -6.78 -12.73 -2.67
CA GLY A 488 -7.76 -13.80 -2.68
C GLY A 488 -8.40 -14.03 -1.31
N ASN A 489 -9.16 -15.11 -1.20
CA ASN A 489 -9.87 -15.53 0.00
C ASN A 489 -9.58 -17.01 0.31
N ASP A 490 -10.53 -17.72 0.92
CA ASP A 490 -10.37 -19.13 1.28
C ASP A 490 -10.85 -20.10 0.17
N ALA A 491 -11.37 -19.56 -0.94
CA ALA A 491 -11.82 -20.33 -2.09
C ALA A 491 -10.71 -20.41 -3.15
N ASP A 492 -10.81 -21.39 -4.06
CA ASP A 492 -9.90 -21.47 -5.21
C ASP A 492 -10.06 -20.23 -6.10
N ASN A 493 -9.08 -19.31 -6.05
CA ASN A 493 -9.16 -18.06 -6.76
C ASN A 493 -8.49 -18.09 -8.15
N ARG A 494 -9.08 -17.35 -9.10
CA ARG A 494 -8.45 -17.05 -10.40
C ARG A 494 -8.16 -15.57 -10.51
N ILE A 495 -6.88 -15.21 -10.47
CA ILE A 495 -6.40 -13.84 -10.33
C ILE A 495 -5.65 -13.43 -11.59
N THR A 496 -6.07 -12.34 -12.24
CA THR A 496 -5.40 -11.77 -13.42
C THR A 496 -4.96 -10.35 -13.09
N GLY A 497 -3.65 -10.09 -13.00
CA GLY A 497 -3.11 -8.73 -12.77
C GLY A 497 -3.24 -7.81 -14.00
N ASN A 498 -3.04 -8.39 -15.19
CA ASN A 498 -2.87 -7.73 -16.50
C ASN A 498 -1.48 -7.10 -16.70
N TYR A 499 -1.41 -5.77 -16.81
CA TYR A 499 -0.17 -5.01 -16.97
C TYR A 499 0.08 -4.28 -15.65
N GLY A 500 1.33 -3.91 -15.41
CA GLY A 500 1.71 -3.25 -14.15
C GLY A 500 2.60 -4.16 -13.33
N ASN A 501 3.06 -3.67 -12.20
CA ASN A 501 3.80 -4.49 -11.25
C ASN A 501 2.86 -4.90 -10.12
N ASP A 502 2.25 -6.09 -10.24
CA ASP A 502 1.16 -6.46 -9.36
C ASP A 502 1.64 -7.25 -8.15
N TRP A 503 1.02 -6.98 -7.00
CA TRP A 503 1.13 -7.83 -5.82
C TRP A 503 -0.10 -8.71 -5.71
N ILE A 504 0.09 -10.02 -5.86
CA ILE A 504 -0.98 -11.01 -5.87
C ILE A 504 -0.76 -11.99 -4.72
N ASP A 505 -1.77 -12.14 -3.86
CA ASP A 505 -1.82 -13.17 -2.84
C ASP A 505 -3.07 -14.04 -3.06
N GLY A 506 -2.89 -15.35 -3.26
CA GLY A 506 -4.03 -16.27 -3.45
C GLY A 506 -4.82 -16.53 -2.16
N GLY A 507 -4.19 -16.40 -0.98
CA GLY A 507 -4.83 -16.78 0.28
C GLY A 507 -4.77 -18.28 0.54
N ASN A 508 -5.89 -18.87 0.96
CA ASN A 508 -6.02 -20.32 1.11
C ASN A 508 -6.80 -20.87 -0.09
N GLY A 509 -6.47 -22.07 -0.54
CA GLY A 509 -7.18 -22.68 -1.66
C GLY A 509 -6.18 -23.28 -2.64
N ILE A 510 -6.64 -23.53 -3.87
CA ILE A 510 -5.78 -23.85 -5.00
C ILE A 510 -5.89 -22.72 -6.02
N ASP A 511 -4.99 -21.76 -5.89
CA ASP A 511 -5.10 -20.49 -6.57
C ASP A 511 -4.34 -20.46 -7.90
N THR A 512 -4.87 -19.70 -8.85
CA THR A 512 -4.36 -19.59 -10.21
C THR A 512 -4.10 -18.14 -10.59
N ALA A 513 -2.84 -17.77 -10.73
CA ALA A 513 -2.44 -16.53 -11.39
C ALA A 513 -2.46 -16.71 -12.92
N VAL A 514 -3.02 -15.75 -13.63
CA VAL A 514 -3.32 -15.85 -15.07
C VAL A 514 -2.54 -14.83 -15.87
N PHE A 515 -1.89 -15.33 -16.92
CA PHE A 515 -1.07 -14.57 -17.85
C PHE A 515 -1.61 -14.76 -19.28
N SER A 516 -1.81 -13.66 -19.99
CA SER A 516 -2.49 -13.64 -21.30
C SER A 516 -1.62 -14.16 -22.45
N SER A 517 -0.29 -14.18 -22.30
CA SER A 517 0.66 -14.64 -23.32
C SER A 517 1.17 -16.07 -23.08
N PRO A 518 1.87 -16.69 -24.05
CA PRO A 518 2.49 -18.02 -23.86
C PRO A 518 3.59 -18.01 -22.78
N ARG A 519 3.87 -19.16 -22.15
CA ARG A 519 4.94 -19.31 -21.13
C ARG A 519 6.32 -18.83 -21.60
N SER A 520 6.59 -18.93 -22.90
CA SER A 520 7.85 -18.46 -23.51
C SER A 520 8.06 -16.95 -23.43
N ASN A 521 7.03 -16.18 -23.12
CA ASN A 521 7.09 -14.72 -23.02
C ASN A 521 7.41 -14.24 -21.59
N TYR A 522 7.53 -15.14 -20.62
CA TYR A 522 7.72 -14.77 -19.22
C TYR A 522 9.00 -15.39 -18.65
N PHE A 523 9.65 -14.64 -17.77
CA PHE A 523 10.62 -15.15 -16.82
C PHE A 523 9.93 -15.47 -15.51
N ILE A 524 10.27 -16.62 -14.93
CA ILE A 524 9.80 -17.04 -13.62
C ILE A 524 10.98 -17.19 -12.68
N SER A 525 10.89 -16.62 -11.50
CA SER A 525 11.83 -16.88 -10.43
C SER A 525 11.12 -17.05 -9.09
N THR A 526 11.82 -17.62 -8.12
CA THR A 526 11.33 -17.76 -6.76
C THR A 526 12.42 -17.32 -5.80
N ALA A 527 12.08 -16.48 -4.83
CA ALA A 527 12.98 -16.06 -3.76
C ALA A 527 12.19 -15.66 -2.52
N PHE A 528 12.77 -15.85 -1.32
CA PHE A 528 12.16 -15.43 -0.05
C PHE A 528 10.73 -15.96 0.19
N GLY A 529 10.41 -17.16 -0.33
CA GLY A 529 9.08 -17.75 -0.22
C GLY A 529 8.03 -17.16 -1.17
N LYS A 530 8.44 -16.37 -2.17
CA LYS A 530 7.57 -15.77 -3.19
C LYS A 530 7.93 -16.25 -4.59
N THR A 531 6.97 -16.15 -5.50
CA THR A 531 7.20 -16.33 -6.94
C THR A 531 7.15 -14.97 -7.63
N PHE A 532 8.07 -14.74 -8.56
CA PHE A 532 8.10 -13.53 -9.39
C PHE A 532 7.92 -13.93 -10.84
N VAL A 533 7.04 -13.21 -11.53
CA VAL A 533 6.79 -13.41 -12.97
C VAL A 533 6.98 -12.08 -13.66
N SER A 534 7.83 -12.05 -14.69
CA SER A 534 8.06 -10.83 -15.46
C SER A 534 8.02 -11.10 -16.95
N SER A 535 7.49 -10.15 -17.72
CA SER A 535 7.48 -10.30 -19.18
C SER A 535 8.89 -10.12 -19.76
N ARG A 536 9.31 -11.01 -20.66
CA ARG A 536 10.64 -10.99 -21.30
C ARG A 536 10.85 -9.77 -22.18
N ASP A 537 9.79 -9.29 -22.83
CA ASP A 537 9.82 -8.02 -23.59
C ASP A 537 9.71 -6.78 -22.67
N GLY A 538 9.38 -6.97 -21.38
CA GLY A 538 9.09 -5.93 -20.41
C GLY A 538 7.79 -5.15 -20.68
N SER A 539 6.91 -5.63 -21.57
CA SER A 539 5.62 -5.00 -21.85
C SER A 539 4.57 -5.31 -20.79
N GLY A 540 4.63 -6.50 -20.18
CA GLY A 540 3.67 -7.01 -19.20
C GLY A 540 3.91 -6.63 -17.73
N GLY A 541 5.02 -5.96 -17.39
CA GLY A 541 5.37 -5.62 -16.00
C GLY A 541 6.01 -6.77 -15.19
N PHE A 542 6.05 -6.60 -13.86
CA PHE A 542 6.71 -7.48 -12.88
C PHE A 542 5.76 -7.82 -11.71
N ASP A 543 5.34 -9.08 -11.62
CA ASP A 543 4.38 -9.52 -10.61
C ASP A 543 5.07 -10.24 -9.47
N THR A 544 4.61 -9.97 -8.25
CA THR A 544 4.98 -10.65 -7.02
C THR A 544 3.82 -11.50 -6.54
N LEU A 545 4.01 -12.82 -6.52
CA LEU A 545 2.98 -13.79 -6.19
C LEU A 545 3.27 -14.48 -4.84
N LEU A 546 2.25 -14.53 -3.99
CA LEU A 546 2.21 -15.25 -2.72
C LEU A 546 1.03 -16.24 -2.72
N ASN A 547 1.22 -17.41 -2.09
CA ASN A 547 0.17 -18.42 -1.97
C ASN A 547 -0.56 -18.71 -3.30
N ILE A 548 0.21 -18.92 -4.37
CA ILE A 548 -0.31 -19.33 -5.69
C ILE A 548 0.20 -20.73 -6.01
N GLU A 549 -0.70 -21.65 -6.35
CA GLU A 549 -0.37 -23.02 -6.74
C GLU A 549 -0.21 -23.19 -8.25
N LYS A 550 -0.82 -22.31 -9.05
CA LYS A 550 -0.85 -22.46 -10.52
C LYS A 550 -0.57 -21.15 -11.24
N LEU A 551 0.27 -21.23 -12.27
CA LEU A 551 0.46 -20.17 -13.26
C LEU A 551 -0.17 -20.63 -14.58
N GLN A 552 -1.22 -19.95 -15.02
CA GLN A 552 -1.90 -20.23 -16.28
C GLN A 552 -1.42 -19.28 -17.37
N PHE A 553 -0.86 -19.82 -18.44
CA PHE A 553 -0.48 -19.11 -19.67
C PHE A 553 -1.43 -19.47 -20.81
N SER A 554 -1.36 -18.73 -21.93
CA SER A 554 -2.22 -19.03 -23.10
C SER A 554 -1.94 -20.40 -23.75
N ASP A 555 -0.76 -20.97 -23.54
CA ASP A 555 -0.31 -22.24 -24.12
C ASP A 555 -0.24 -23.41 -23.12
N GLY A 556 -0.56 -23.19 -21.85
CA GLY A 556 -0.58 -24.24 -20.83
C GLY A 556 -0.55 -23.72 -19.39
N THR A 557 -0.56 -24.65 -18.44
CA THR A 557 -0.51 -24.35 -17.00
C THR A 557 0.74 -24.96 -16.38
N MET A 558 1.42 -24.16 -15.56
CA MET A 558 2.53 -24.59 -14.72
C MET A 558 2.03 -24.73 -13.27
N ASN A 559 2.15 -25.92 -12.70
CA ASN A 559 1.88 -26.12 -11.28
C ASN A 559 3.14 -25.79 -10.47
N LEU A 560 2.97 -25.02 -9.40
CA LEU A 560 4.00 -24.72 -8.42
C LEU A 560 3.92 -25.79 -7.32
N THR A 561 4.93 -26.64 -7.21
CA THR A 561 4.83 -27.89 -6.44
C THR A 561 5.83 -28.02 -5.30
N SER A 562 6.65 -27.01 -5.01
CA SER A 562 7.88 -27.23 -4.22
C SER A 562 8.64 -26.01 -3.70
N LYS A 563 9.44 -26.24 -2.65
CA LYS A 563 10.13 -25.25 -1.80
C LYS A 563 11.49 -24.75 -2.30
N ALA A 564 12.20 -25.54 -3.13
CA ALA A 564 13.54 -25.17 -3.56
C ALA A 564 13.47 -24.00 -4.56
N LEU A 565 14.16 -22.91 -4.20
CA LEU A 565 14.09 -21.64 -4.89
C LEU A 565 15.02 -21.62 -6.11
N GLY A 566 14.49 -21.31 -7.30
CA GLY A 566 15.27 -21.18 -8.54
C GLY A 566 14.75 -20.07 -9.44
N ALA A 567 15.30 -19.96 -10.66
CA ALA A 567 14.93 -18.95 -11.62
C ALA A 567 15.14 -19.43 -13.07
N ASP A 568 14.34 -18.90 -13.99
CA ASP A 568 14.67 -18.95 -15.41
C ASP A 568 15.99 -18.20 -15.70
N ALA A 569 16.59 -18.49 -16.85
CA ALA A 569 17.76 -17.78 -17.34
C ALA A 569 17.63 -17.47 -18.83
N GLU A 570 18.32 -16.43 -19.29
CA GLU A 570 18.49 -16.14 -20.70
C GLU A 570 19.97 -16.03 -21.03
N VAL A 571 20.38 -16.64 -22.14
CA VAL A 571 21.75 -16.65 -22.61
C VAL A 571 21.81 -16.44 -24.11
N VAL A 572 22.91 -15.86 -24.57
CA VAL A 572 23.21 -15.63 -25.99
C VAL A 572 24.40 -16.51 -26.38
N VAL A 573 24.33 -17.11 -27.56
CA VAL A 573 25.41 -17.95 -28.10
C VAL A 573 25.54 -17.75 -29.62
N ASP A 574 26.77 -17.61 -30.09
CA ASP A 574 27.02 -17.52 -31.53
C ASP A 574 26.91 -18.88 -32.21
N LEU A 575 26.40 -18.87 -33.45
CA LEU A 575 26.26 -20.08 -34.24
C LEU A 575 27.61 -20.83 -34.38
N GLY A 576 27.61 -22.12 -34.03
CA GLY A 576 28.81 -22.97 -34.11
C GLY A 576 29.71 -22.96 -32.87
N ASN A 577 29.44 -22.07 -31.90
CA ASN A 577 30.18 -22.02 -30.64
C ASN A 577 29.52 -22.89 -29.55
N THR A 578 30.33 -23.27 -28.56
CA THR A 578 29.85 -23.90 -27.31
C THR A 578 29.87 -22.87 -26.19
N LEU A 579 28.70 -22.54 -25.65
CA LEU A 579 28.57 -21.75 -24.43
C LEU A 579 28.87 -22.64 -23.21
N ASN A 580 29.67 -22.13 -22.28
CA ASN A 580 29.86 -22.70 -20.94
C ASN A 580 29.43 -21.65 -19.92
N ALA A 581 28.44 -21.96 -19.08
CA ALA A 581 27.87 -21.01 -18.13
C ALA A 581 27.35 -21.74 -16.87
N ASN A 582 26.86 -20.97 -15.90
CA ASN A 582 26.24 -21.49 -14.69
C ASN A 582 24.76 -21.11 -14.64
N LEU A 583 23.93 -22.03 -14.14
CA LEU A 583 22.54 -21.74 -13.83
C LEU A 583 22.44 -20.80 -12.62
N PRO A 584 21.33 -20.05 -12.49
CA PRO A 584 21.07 -19.21 -11.32
C PRO A 584 21.22 -20.00 -10.01
N VAL A 585 21.91 -19.39 -9.04
CA VAL A 585 22.09 -20.00 -7.72
C VAL A 585 20.76 -20.10 -6.99
N SER A 586 20.56 -21.21 -6.28
CA SER A 586 19.43 -21.34 -5.35
C SER A 586 19.50 -20.24 -4.29
N SER A 587 18.37 -19.55 -4.07
CA SER A 587 18.22 -18.53 -3.03
C SER A 587 17.72 -19.12 -1.69
N ASP A 588 17.70 -20.44 -1.56
CA ASP A 588 17.29 -21.14 -0.33
C ASP A 588 18.24 -20.80 0.85
N LEU A 589 17.63 -20.47 1.99
CA LEU A 589 18.29 -20.04 3.23
C LEU A 589 18.76 -21.24 4.08
N ASP A 590 18.36 -22.45 3.72
CA ASP A 590 18.86 -23.72 4.25
C ASP A 590 20.23 -24.02 3.61
N SER A 591 21.27 -24.17 4.42
CA SER A 591 22.67 -24.39 4.03
C SER A 591 22.98 -25.73 3.32
N SER A 592 21.99 -26.36 2.68
CA SER A 592 22.16 -27.54 1.84
C SER A 592 22.54 -27.17 0.40
N ASN A 593 23.48 -27.94 -0.19
CA ASN A 593 23.90 -27.73 -1.57
C ASN A 593 22.80 -28.21 -2.53
N ALA A 594 22.16 -27.27 -3.23
CA ALA A 594 21.23 -27.58 -4.32
C ALA A 594 21.93 -28.34 -5.46
N THR A 595 21.22 -29.31 -6.06
CA THR A 595 21.69 -30.10 -7.21
C THR A 595 20.81 -29.88 -8.43
N TYR A 596 21.41 -29.69 -9.62
CA TYR A 596 20.69 -29.34 -10.85
C TYR A 596 20.58 -30.52 -11.82
N GLN A 597 19.45 -30.62 -12.53
CA GLN A 597 19.19 -31.69 -13.49
C GLN A 597 18.48 -31.16 -14.75
N LEU A 598 18.99 -31.54 -15.93
CA LEU A 598 18.31 -31.31 -17.21
C LEU A 598 17.03 -32.16 -17.29
N LEU A 599 15.90 -31.50 -17.51
CA LEU A 599 14.59 -32.15 -17.62
C LEU A 599 14.21 -32.37 -19.09
N LYS A 600 14.27 -31.31 -19.91
CA LYS A 600 14.01 -31.36 -21.35
C LYS A 600 15.13 -30.67 -22.09
N GLY A 601 15.77 -31.39 -23.02
CA GLY A 601 16.81 -30.84 -23.87
C GLY A 601 16.28 -29.86 -24.92
N PRO A 602 17.19 -29.09 -25.53
CA PRO A 602 16.86 -28.16 -26.61
C PRO A 602 16.34 -28.86 -27.87
N THR A 603 15.60 -28.11 -28.70
CA THR A 603 15.07 -28.66 -29.96
C THR A 603 16.11 -28.63 -31.08
N ILE A 604 17.03 -27.67 -31.06
CA ILE A 604 17.99 -27.42 -32.14
C ILE A 604 19.41 -27.75 -31.71
N GLY A 605 19.88 -27.13 -30.64
CA GLY A 605 21.22 -27.30 -30.11
C GLY A 605 21.40 -28.61 -29.33
N VAL A 606 22.45 -28.65 -28.52
CA VAL A 606 22.69 -29.73 -27.54
C VAL A 606 23.09 -29.10 -26.22
N ALA A 607 22.37 -29.42 -25.15
CA ALA A 607 22.67 -28.95 -23.80
C ALA A 607 23.05 -30.09 -22.86
N SER A 608 23.91 -29.81 -21.89
CA SER A 608 24.19 -30.70 -20.75
C SER A 608 24.27 -29.89 -19.47
N ILE A 609 23.68 -30.37 -18.36
CA ILE A 609 23.77 -29.74 -17.03
C ILE A 609 24.49 -30.69 -16.09
N LYS A 610 25.45 -30.17 -15.32
CA LYS A 610 26.12 -30.87 -14.22
C LYS A 610 25.36 -30.63 -12.91
N PRO A 611 25.47 -31.54 -11.92
CA PRO A 611 24.80 -31.37 -10.63
C PRO A 611 25.14 -30.09 -9.87
N ASN A 612 26.29 -29.46 -10.12
CA ASN A 612 26.69 -28.19 -9.50
C ASN A 612 26.13 -26.94 -10.20
N GLY A 613 25.32 -27.09 -11.24
CA GLY A 613 24.71 -25.98 -11.98
C GLY A 613 25.51 -25.49 -13.19
N GLU A 614 26.75 -25.97 -13.39
CA GLU A 614 27.47 -25.73 -14.63
C GLU A 614 26.75 -26.39 -15.81
N PHE A 615 26.57 -25.67 -16.90
CA PHE A 615 25.97 -26.21 -18.12
C PHE A 615 26.76 -25.84 -19.37
N THR A 616 26.58 -26.66 -20.41
CA THR A 616 27.07 -26.36 -21.76
C THR A 616 25.90 -26.31 -22.73
N TYR A 617 25.99 -25.46 -23.74
CA TYR A 617 25.08 -25.43 -24.89
C TYR A 617 25.87 -25.28 -26.19
N LEU A 618 25.67 -26.20 -27.14
CA LEU A 618 26.22 -26.12 -28.49
C LEU A 618 25.14 -25.70 -29.48
N ALA A 619 25.30 -24.52 -30.08
CA ALA A 619 24.40 -24.01 -31.12
C ALA A 619 24.57 -24.80 -32.42
N LYS A 620 23.45 -25.22 -33.03
CA LYS A 620 23.43 -25.85 -34.35
C LYS A 620 22.67 -24.99 -35.35
N PRO A 621 23.00 -25.06 -36.66
CA PRO A 621 22.25 -24.34 -37.68
C PRO A 621 20.78 -24.76 -37.69
N GLY A 622 19.85 -23.80 -37.72
CA GLY A 622 18.42 -24.12 -37.88
C GLY A 622 17.40 -23.15 -37.27
N ALA A 623 17.76 -22.28 -36.31
CA ALA A 623 16.93 -21.15 -35.89
C ALA A 623 17.74 -20.10 -35.11
N VAL A 624 17.11 -18.94 -34.86
CA VAL A 624 17.65 -17.80 -34.08
C VAL A 624 17.38 -17.89 -32.57
N ALA A 625 16.60 -18.88 -32.14
CA ALA A 625 16.29 -19.11 -30.73
C ALA A 625 16.07 -20.60 -30.44
N ASP A 626 16.31 -21.00 -29.20
CA ASP A 626 16.11 -22.35 -28.67
C ASP A 626 15.81 -22.25 -27.17
N SER A 627 15.48 -23.37 -26.53
CA SER A 627 15.32 -23.40 -25.06
C SER A 627 15.44 -24.80 -24.52
N PHE A 628 15.86 -24.93 -23.27
CA PHE A 628 15.85 -26.20 -22.54
C PHE A 628 15.39 -25.97 -21.11
N SER A 629 14.87 -27.01 -20.45
CA SER A 629 14.34 -26.89 -19.09
C SER A 629 15.07 -27.77 -18.09
N TYR A 630 15.06 -27.33 -16.84
CA TYR A 630 15.76 -27.98 -15.74
C TYR A 630 14.97 -27.91 -14.44
N THR A 631 15.37 -28.74 -13.48
CA THR A 631 14.91 -28.72 -12.09
C THR A 631 16.11 -28.71 -11.16
N LEU A 632 15.95 -28.24 -9.93
CA LEU A 632 16.95 -28.40 -8.87
C LEU A 632 16.37 -29.14 -7.65
N SER A 633 17.22 -29.73 -6.82
CA SER A 633 16.82 -30.40 -5.56
C SER A 633 17.76 -30.07 -4.41
N ASP A 634 17.20 -29.75 -3.25
CA ASP A 634 17.86 -29.53 -1.95
C ASP A 634 18.00 -30.83 -1.11
N GLY A 635 17.54 -31.97 -1.65
CA GLY A 635 17.45 -33.24 -0.91
C GLY A 635 16.17 -33.42 -0.09
N LYS A 636 15.25 -32.45 -0.08
CA LYS A 636 13.90 -32.52 0.52
C LYS A 636 12.77 -32.50 -0.52
N GLY A 637 13.10 -32.20 -1.78
CA GLY A 637 12.21 -32.31 -2.94
C GLY A 637 12.88 -31.77 -4.20
N ASN A 638 12.23 -31.91 -5.36
CA ASN A 638 12.62 -31.17 -6.57
C ASN A 638 11.92 -29.81 -6.58
N SER A 639 12.49 -28.82 -7.27
CA SER A 639 11.91 -27.50 -7.52
C SER A 639 10.87 -27.52 -8.64
N ASN A 640 10.31 -26.34 -8.89
CA ASN A 640 9.57 -26.03 -10.11
C ASN A 640 10.46 -26.23 -11.35
N VAL A 641 9.83 -26.34 -12.51
CA VAL A 641 10.53 -26.43 -13.81
C VAL A 641 10.92 -25.03 -14.28
N TYR A 642 12.21 -24.79 -14.41
CA TYR A 642 12.76 -23.53 -14.93
C TYR A 642 13.27 -23.73 -16.36
N THR A 643 13.27 -22.65 -17.13
CA THR A 643 13.66 -22.63 -18.54
C THR A 643 14.90 -21.76 -18.74
N VAL A 644 15.86 -22.28 -19.49
CA VAL A 644 16.93 -21.49 -20.08
C VAL A 644 16.51 -21.14 -21.50
N PHE A 645 16.28 -19.86 -21.75
CA PHE A 645 16.06 -19.32 -23.08
C PHE A 645 17.40 -19.05 -23.74
N VAL A 646 17.57 -19.55 -24.96
CA VAL A 646 18.81 -19.40 -25.72
C VAL A 646 18.53 -18.58 -26.96
N GLN A 647 19.22 -17.46 -27.10
CA GLN A 647 19.26 -16.72 -28.35
C GLN A 647 20.49 -17.17 -29.16
N ILE A 648 20.27 -17.51 -30.43
CA ILE A 648 21.32 -17.97 -31.34
C ILE A 648 21.59 -16.87 -32.36
N ASN A 649 22.78 -16.31 -32.33
CA ASN A 649 23.21 -15.34 -33.34
C ASN A 649 23.56 -16.08 -34.63
N ALA A 650 22.60 -16.16 -35.56
CA ALA A 650 22.65 -17.08 -36.70
C ALA A 650 23.28 -16.50 -37.99
N ASP A 651 23.34 -15.18 -38.18
CA ASP A 651 23.84 -14.54 -39.41
C ASP A 651 24.51 -13.18 -39.15
N VAL A 652 25.46 -13.13 -38.22
CA VAL A 652 26.18 -11.90 -37.89
C VAL A 652 27.13 -11.51 -39.03
N GLN A 653 26.85 -10.42 -39.77
CA GLN A 653 27.89 -9.76 -40.56
C GLN A 653 28.71 -8.86 -39.63
N ALA A 654 30.03 -9.07 -39.62
CA ALA A 654 30.93 -8.23 -38.84
C ALA A 654 31.36 -7.01 -39.67
N LEU A 655 30.95 -5.82 -39.22
CA LEU A 655 31.46 -4.54 -39.70
C LEU A 655 32.47 -4.04 -38.67
N ASN A 656 33.73 -3.85 -39.09
CA ASN A 656 34.77 -3.29 -38.24
C ASN A 656 35.20 -1.94 -38.79
N GLY A 657 35.19 -0.93 -37.93
CA GLY A 657 35.75 0.39 -38.15
C GLY A 657 37.27 0.40 -38.02
N SER A 658 37.80 1.54 -37.62
CA SER A 658 39.22 1.86 -37.59
C SER A 658 39.57 2.67 -36.34
N ALA A 659 40.73 3.32 -36.31
CA ALA A 659 41.10 4.22 -35.20
C ALA A 659 40.75 5.70 -35.50
N ALA A 660 39.90 5.94 -36.50
CA ALA A 660 39.43 7.25 -36.93
C ALA A 660 37.90 7.27 -36.91
N ASN A 661 37.31 8.46 -36.87
CA ASN A 661 35.85 8.63 -36.87
C ASN A 661 35.22 8.01 -38.13
N ASP A 662 34.50 6.92 -37.93
CA ASP A 662 33.87 6.12 -38.96
C ASP A 662 32.35 6.33 -39.00
N GLN A 663 31.76 6.05 -40.15
CA GLN A 663 30.31 5.94 -40.31
C GLN A 663 29.99 4.53 -40.78
N LEU A 664 29.45 3.71 -39.87
CA LEU A 664 29.15 2.31 -40.13
C LEU A 664 27.63 2.13 -40.20
N ASN A 665 27.16 1.60 -41.33
CA ASN A 665 25.74 1.28 -41.52
C ASN A 665 25.62 -0.22 -41.78
N GLY A 666 24.88 -0.89 -40.92
CA GLY A 666 24.47 -2.28 -41.04
C GLY A 666 23.43 -2.49 -42.14
N SER A 667 22.77 -3.63 -42.07
CA SER A 667 21.85 -4.18 -43.06
C SER A 667 20.46 -4.35 -42.46
N GLU A 668 19.54 -5.00 -43.16
CA GLU A 668 18.20 -5.30 -42.60
C GLU A 668 18.18 -6.68 -41.89
N VAL A 669 19.36 -7.21 -41.54
CA VAL A 669 19.56 -8.46 -40.77
C VAL A 669 20.55 -8.19 -39.64
N ASN A 670 20.60 -9.08 -38.64
CA ASN A 670 21.47 -8.93 -37.46
C ASN A 670 22.97 -8.76 -37.81
N ASP A 671 23.58 -7.71 -37.30
CA ASP A 671 24.97 -7.32 -37.53
C ASP A 671 25.79 -7.25 -36.22
N LEU A 672 27.12 -7.36 -36.35
CA LEU A 672 28.08 -7.02 -35.30
C LEU A 672 28.90 -5.82 -35.79
N ILE A 673 28.69 -4.68 -35.17
CA ILE A 673 29.33 -3.42 -35.53
C ILE A 673 30.36 -3.09 -34.44
N ASN A 674 31.64 -3.02 -34.81
CA ASN A 674 32.72 -2.59 -33.92
C ASN A 674 33.31 -1.27 -34.43
N GLY A 675 33.07 -0.16 -33.75
CA GLY A 675 33.62 1.17 -34.10
C GLY A 675 35.13 1.24 -33.94
N MET A 676 35.65 0.62 -32.88
CA MET A 676 37.05 0.55 -32.46
C MET A 676 37.56 1.85 -31.81
N GLY A 677 37.94 2.88 -32.57
CA GLY A 677 38.33 4.14 -31.95
C GLY A 677 38.17 5.34 -32.87
N GLY A 678 37.99 6.52 -32.28
CA GLY A 678 37.44 7.66 -32.99
C GLY A 678 36.03 7.95 -32.48
N ASP A 679 35.45 9.09 -32.87
CA ASP A 679 34.06 9.40 -32.54
C ASP A 679 33.16 8.89 -33.68
N ASP A 680 32.57 7.70 -33.50
CA ASP A 680 31.92 6.97 -34.57
C ASP A 680 30.40 7.22 -34.66
N GLN A 681 29.86 7.07 -35.87
CA GLN A 681 28.42 7.06 -36.13
C GLN A 681 27.99 5.66 -36.59
N LEU A 682 27.20 4.98 -35.76
CA LEU A 682 26.92 3.56 -35.87
C LEU A 682 25.41 3.34 -36.05
N SER A 683 24.99 2.70 -37.14
CA SER A 683 23.58 2.35 -37.36
C SER A 683 23.45 0.88 -37.70
N GLY A 684 22.66 0.14 -36.92
CA GLY A 684 22.34 -1.26 -37.18
C GLY A 684 21.40 -1.47 -38.38
N ALA A 685 20.58 -0.45 -38.67
CA ALA A 685 19.43 -0.51 -39.57
C ALA A 685 18.34 -1.45 -39.05
N GLY A 686 18.12 -2.64 -39.63
CA GLY A 686 17.06 -3.55 -39.20
C GLY A 686 17.63 -4.90 -38.77
N GLY A 687 16.94 -5.63 -37.89
CA GLY A 687 17.52 -6.82 -37.27
C GLY A 687 17.78 -6.56 -35.78
N ASN A 688 18.41 -7.52 -35.11
CA ASN A 688 18.84 -7.36 -33.73
C ASN A 688 20.37 -7.33 -33.69
N ASP A 689 20.94 -6.15 -33.47
CA ASP A 689 22.36 -5.92 -33.70
C ASP A 689 23.17 -5.89 -32.41
N ILE A 690 24.47 -6.17 -32.50
CA ILE A 690 25.44 -5.95 -31.44
C ILE A 690 26.36 -4.81 -31.87
N VAL A 691 26.39 -3.72 -31.11
CA VAL A 691 27.17 -2.52 -31.43
C VAL A 691 28.14 -2.22 -30.30
N GLU A 692 29.43 -2.28 -30.60
CA GLU A 692 30.53 -1.89 -29.71
C GLU A 692 31.12 -0.58 -30.26
N GLY A 693 30.96 0.54 -29.56
CA GLY A 693 31.51 1.83 -30.00
C GLY A 693 33.04 1.84 -29.91
N GLY A 694 33.56 1.65 -28.69
CA GLY A 694 35.00 1.52 -28.46
C GLY A 694 35.58 2.75 -27.79
N ASN A 695 36.68 3.29 -28.29
CA ASN A 695 37.31 4.48 -27.70
C ASN A 695 36.91 5.75 -28.46
N GLY A 696 36.17 6.64 -27.80
CA GLY A 696 35.82 7.94 -28.38
C GLY A 696 34.49 8.41 -27.81
N ILE A 697 33.80 9.29 -28.53
CA ILE A 697 32.41 9.62 -28.30
C ILE A 697 31.58 9.01 -29.44
N ASP A 698 31.00 7.86 -29.19
CA ASP A 698 30.30 7.07 -30.19
C ASP A 698 28.80 7.33 -30.15
N THR A 699 28.20 7.45 -31.34
CA THR A 699 26.77 7.75 -31.51
C THR A 699 26.06 6.62 -32.26
N ALA A 700 25.13 5.94 -31.58
CA ALA A 700 24.22 5.00 -32.22
C ALA A 700 23.01 5.73 -32.85
N ILE A 701 22.71 5.45 -34.12
CA ILE A 701 21.71 6.18 -34.93
C ILE A 701 20.52 5.28 -35.27
N TYR A 702 19.32 5.77 -34.94
CA TYR A 702 18.02 5.13 -35.14
C TYR A 702 17.14 5.93 -36.11
N ARG A 703 16.31 5.23 -36.89
CA ARG A 703 15.55 5.83 -38.00
C ARG A 703 14.27 6.54 -37.58
N GLY A 704 13.65 6.09 -36.48
CA GLY A 704 12.37 6.57 -35.98
C GLY A 704 12.49 7.68 -34.93
N LYS A 705 11.38 8.04 -34.31
CA LYS A 705 11.35 9.01 -33.20
C LYS A 705 11.63 8.32 -31.89
N LEU A 706 12.19 9.01 -30.90
CA LEU A 706 12.51 8.41 -29.60
C LEU A 706 11.30 7.69 -28.96
N MET A 707 10.08 8.24 -29.12
CA MET A 707 8.85 7.62 -28.61
C MET A 707 8.53 6.24 -29.18
N ASP A 708 9.06 5.91 -30.36
CA ASP A 708 8.89 4.62 -31.03
C ASP A 708 9.87 3.55 -30.50
N TYR A 709 10.70 3.90 -29.52
CA TYR A 709 11.70 3.00 -28.92
C TYR A 709 11.53 2.91 -27.41
N ARG A 710 12.18 1.90 -26.83
CA ARG A 710 12.44 1.77 -25.40
C ARG A 710 13.93 1.51 -25.22
N VAL A 711 14.57 2.22 -24.29
CA VAL A 711 15.97 2.00 -23.92
C VAL A 711 16.01 1.31 -22.56
N LYS A 712 16.90 0.33 -22.36
CA LYS A 712 17.11 -0.39 -21.09
C LYS A 712 18.61 -0.48 -20.79
N ILE A 713 18.99 -0.50 -19.52
CA ILE A 713 20.39 -0.65 -19.09
C ILE A 713 20.60 -1.97 -18.34
N PHE A 714 21.69 -2.65 -18.66
CA PHE A 714 22.19 -3.85 -17.99
C PHE A 714 23.68 -3.67 -17.64
N GLY A 715 23.98 -2.90 -16.60
CA GLY A 715 25.35 -2.51 -16.27
C GLY A 715 25.91 -1.53 -17.31
N ASP A 716 27.01 -1.89 -17.97
CA ASP A 716 27.64 -1.05 -19.02
C ASP A 716 27.07 -1.32 -20.44
N ILE A 717 26.02 -2.15 -20.52
CA ILE A 717 25.35 -2.53 -21.77
C ILE A 717 23.98 -1.85 -21.84
N TYR A 718 23.65 -1.31 -23.01
CA TYR A 718 22.35 -0.74 -23.32
C TYR A 718 21.59 -1.65 -24.27
N GLN A 719 20.28 -1.80 -24.09
CA GLN A 719 19.40 -2.39 -25.08
C GLN A 719 18.42 -1.36 -25.62
N VAL A 720 18.37 -1.19 -26.94
CA VAL A 720 17.43 -0.28 -27.61
C VAL A 720 16.45 -1.11 -28.43
N TYR A 721 15.18 -1.10 -28.01
CA TYR A 721 14.11 -1.87 -28.62
C TYR A 721 13.20 -0.97 -29.47
N SER A 722 12.97 -1.32 -30.73
CA SER A 722 12.00 -0.68 -31.61
C SER A 722 10.58 -1.22 -31.37
N LYS A 723 9.66 -0.36 -30.91
CA LYS A 723 8.23 -0.70 -30.72
C LYS A 723 7.51 -1.02 -32.03
N THR A 724 8.05 -0.52 -33.15
CA THR A 724 7.50 -0.74 -34.50
C THR A 724 8.13 -1.93 -35.21
N GLY A 725 9.22 -2.48 -34.65
CA GLY A 725 10.01 -3.56 -35.23
C GLY A 725 10.88 -3.16 -36.42
N VAL A 726 10.91 -1.86 -36.79
CA VAL A 726 11.68 -1.39 -37.95
C VAL A 726 13.18 -1.56 -37.73
N ASP A 727 13.67 -1.22 -36.55
CA ASP A 727 15.10 -1.35 -36.17
C ASP A 727 15.36 -2.53 -35.21
N GLY A 728 14.40 -3.46 -35.08
CA GLY A 728 14.50 -4.60 -34.16
C GLY A 728 14.97 -4.26 -32.74
N THR A 729 15.90 -5.05 -32.20
CA THR A 729 16.43 -4.93 -30.82
C THR A 729 17.94 -4.98 -30.78
N ASP A 730 18.54 -3.84 -30.45
CA ASP A 730 20.00 -3.69 -30.49
C ASP A 730 20.59 -3.75 -29.09
N THR A 731 21.76 -4.36 -28.99
CA THR A 731 22.58 -4.43 -27.77
C THR A 731 23.85 -3.62 -27.98
N LEU A 732 24.02 -2.56 -27.20
CA LEU A 732 25.11 -1.60 -27.33
C LEU A 732 26.05 -1.66 -26.13
N SER A 733 27.35 -1.52 -26.38
CA SER A 733 28.37 -1.34 -25.35
C SER A 733 29.37 -0.28 -25.79
N HIS A 734 29.92 0.47 -24.83
CA HIS A 734 30.84 1.58 -25.07
C HIS A 734 30.29 2.59 -26.11
N VAL A 735 29.02 2.99 -25.95
CA VAL A 735 28.36 4.02 -26.75
C VAL A 735 27.88 5.12 -25.81
N GLU A 736 28.21 6.37 -26.12
CA GLU A 736 27.95 7.53 -25.26
C GLU A 736 26.67 8.27 -25.64
N LYS A 737 26.22 8.14 -26.90
CA LYS A 737 25.08 8.90 -27.42
C LYS A 737 24.15 8.04 -28.28
N LEU A 738 22.84 8.27 -28.13
CA LEU A 738 21.82 7.78 -29.03
C LEU A 738 21.24 8.95 -29.83
N GLN A 739 21.04 8.77 -31.12
CA GLN A 739 20.42 9.75 -32.01
C GLN A 739 19.19 9.15 -32.69
N PHE A 740 18.05 9.79 -32.47
CA PHE A 740 16.78 9.51 -33.13
C PHE A 740 16.45 10.62 -34.13
N SER A 741 15.38 10.43 -34.90
CA SER A 741 14.95 11.41 -35.91
C SER A 741 14.48 12.76 -35.32
N ASP A 742 14.07 12.79 -34.04
CA ASP A 742 13.57 13.97 -33.34
C ASP A 742 14.43 14.39 -32.14
N MET A 743 15.01 13.42 -31.42
CA MET A 743 15.74 13.65 -30.17
C MET A 743 17.09 12.93 -30.13
N THR A 744 17.91 13.32 -29.17
CA THR A 744 19.15 12.64 -28.80
C THR A 744 19.14 12.29 -27.32
N VAL A 745 19.80 11.20 -26.95
CA VAL A 745 20.01 10.77 -25.56
C VAL A 745 21.51 10.72 -25.29
N ASN A 746 22.00 11.51 -24.33
CA ASN A 746 23.37 11.45 -23.84
C ASN A 746 23.42 10.51 -22.63
N LEU A 747 24.04 9.34 -22.81
CA LEU A 747 24.07 8.27 -21.82
C LEU A 747 25.06 8.55 -20.67
N MET A 748 25.94 9.53 -20.85
CA MET A 748 27.01 9.86 -19.91
C MET A 748 26.71 11.05 -19.01
N VAL A 749 25.68 11.85 -19.32
CA VAL A 749 25.45 13.12 -18.62
C VAL A 749 25.19 12.92 -17.12
N GLN A 750 24.55 11.81 -16.71
CA GLN A 750 24.29 11.53 -15.31
C GLN A 750 25.57 11.23 -14.52
N SER A 751 26.38 10.29 -15.03
CA SER A 751 27.64 9.93 -14.39
C SER A 751 28.58 11.13 -14.33
N LEU A 752 28.61 11.95 -15.39
CA LEU A 752 29.33 13.20 -15.42
C LEU A 752 28.80 14.21 -14.39
N ALA A 753 27.48 14.43 -14.32
CA ALA A 753 26.88 15.33 -13.34
C ALA A 753 27.16 14.91 -11.90
N ALA A 754 27.20 13.60 -11.61
CA ALA A 754 27.52 13.06 -10.29
C ALA A 754 28.96 13.37 -9.83
N THR A 755 29.88 13.63 -10.76
CA THR A 755 31.26 14.05 -10.42
C THR A 755 31.39 15.52 -10.03
N ALA A 756 30.36 16.34 -10.29
CA ALA A 756 30.36 17.76 -9.98
C ALA A 756 29.52 18.05 -8.71
N PRO A 757 29.84 19.11 -7.93
CA PRO A 757 29.02 19.50 -6.81
C PRO A 757 27.56 19.77 -7.23
N THR A 758 26.58 19.18 -6.54
CA THR A 758 25.16 19.30 -6.89
C THR A 758 24.69 20.75 -7.03
N ALA A 759 25.17 21.64 -6.15
CA ALA A 759 24.88 23.07 -6.21
C ALA A 759 25.35 23.73 -7.52
N ASN A 760 26.46 23.26 -8.09
CA ASN A 760 26.99 23.78 -9.35
C ASN A 760 26.16 23.29 -10.55
N VAL A 761 25.77 22.01 -10.54
CA VAL A 761 24.91 21.44 -11.59
C VAL A 761 23.54 22.14 -11.59
N GLN A 762 22.97 22.36 -10.40
CA GLN A 762 21.75 23.17 -10.24
C GLN A 762 21.96 24.60 -10.75
N ARG A 763 23.06 25.26 -10.36
CA ARG A 763 23.36 26.63 -10.81
C ARG A 763 23.51 26.72 -12.33
N LEU A 764 24.04 25.72 -13.01
CA LEU A 764 24.07 25.70 -14.49
C LEU A 764 22.67 25.72 -15.08
N MET A 765 21.75 24.89 -14.58
CA MET A 765 20.35 24.90 -15.01
C MET A 765 19.68 26.25 -14.73
N GLU A 766 19.96 26.85 -13.57
CA GLU A 766 19.47 28.18 -13.22
C GLU A 766 19.99 29.26 -14.16
N LEU A 767 21.24 29.17 -14.63
CA LEU A 767 21.78 30.10 -15.63
C LEU A 767 21.07 29.95 -16.99
N TYR A 768 20.73 28.73 -17.42
CA TYR A 768 19.93 28.51 -18.63
C TYR A 768 18.54 29.15 -18.51
N VAL A 769 17.88 29.02 -17.35
CA VAL A 769 16.61 29.68 -17.09
C VAL A 769 16.77 31.20 -17.04
N ALA A 770 17.77 31.71 -16.31
CA ALA A 770 17.95 33.14 -16.10
C ALA A 770 18.27 33.89 -17.40
N PHE A 771 19.20 33.37 -18.19
CA PHE A 771 19.58 34.00 -19.45
C PHE A 771 18.56 33.70 -20.55
N PHE A 772 18.19 32.45 -20.76
CA PHE A 772 17.48 32.06 -21.98
C PHE A 772 16.00 31.75 -21.78
N ASN A 773 15.51 31.72 -20.53
CA ASN A 773 14.21 31.16 -20.17
C ASN A 773 13.97 29.81 -20.85
N ARG A 774 15.00 28.95 -20.78
CA ARG A 774 15.05 27.65 -21.47
C ARG A 774 15.48 26.57 -20.49
N VAL A 775 14.97 25.36 -20.66
CA VAL A 775 15.64 24.17 -20.10
C VAL A 775 16.93 23.88 -20.90
N PRO A 776 18.03 23.47 -20.25
CA PRO A 776 19.21 22.98 -20.99
C PRO A 776 18.92 21.67 -21.70
N ASP A 777 19.74 21.32 -22.69
CA ASP A 777 19.84 19.96 -23.21
C ASP A 777 21.02 19.23 -22.53
N ALA A 778 21.04 17.91 -22.65
CA ALA A 778 22.02 17.06 -21.98
C ALA A 778 23.46 17.32 -22.44
N ASP A 779 23.67 17.50 -23.74
CA ASP A 779 25.00 17.80 -24.30
C ASP A 779 25.52 19.17 -23.81
N GLY A 780 24.64 20.17 -23.74
CA GLY A 780 24.96 21.47 -23.18
C GLY A 780 25.31 21.38 -21.69
N MET A 781 24.61 20.56 -20.91
CA MET A 781 24.98 20.30 -19.51
C MET A 781 26.35 19.62 -19.42
N ALA A 782 26.58 18.57 -20.20
CA ALA A 782 27.84 17.83 -20.21
C ALA A 782 29.03 18.74 -20.54
N TYR A 783 28.89 19.59 -21.56
CA TYR A 783 29.91 20.57 -21.93
C TYR A 783 30.28 21.50 -20.78
N TRP A 784 29.29 22.14 -20.13
CA TRP A 784 29.57 23.10 -19.06
C TRP A 784 30.13 22.43 -17.81
N ILE A 785 29.69 21.22 -17.48
CA ILE A 785 30.27 20.44 -16.38
C ILE A 785 31.76 20.14 -16.69
N GLY A 786 32.09 19.77 -17.93
CA GLY A 786 33.47 19.58 -18.35
C GLY A 786 34.33 20.85 -18.26
N GLU A 787 33.79 22.01 -18.65
CA GLU A 787 34.48 23.31 -18.48
C GLU A 787 34.75 23.63 -17.00
N MET A 788 33.81 23.28 -16.11
CA MET A 788 34.00 23.46 -14.67
C MET A 788 35.08 22.55 -14.11
N GLN A 789 35.11 21.29 -14.54
CA GLN A 789 36.19 20.35 -14.18
C GLN A 789 37.55 20.83 -14.69
N SER A 790 37.57 21.55 -15.81
CA SER A 790 38.75 22.23 -16.37
C SER A 790 39.14 23.52 -15.63
N GLY A 791 38.47 23.83 -14.51
CA GLY A 791 38.80 24.95 -13.62
C GLY A 791 38.05 26.25 -13.88
N ARG A 792 37.06 26.26 -14.79
CA ARG A 792 36.23 27.44 -15.03
C ARG A 792 35.21 27.63 -13.90
N SER A 793 35.13 28.85 -13.36
CA SER A 793 34.14 29.17 -12.32
C SER A 793 32.74 29.43 -12.91
N ILE A 794 31.70 29.24 -12.08
CA ILE A 794 30.31 29.54 -12.43
C ILE A 794 30.14 30.99 -12.94
N ASN A 795 30.77 31.97 -12.30
CA ASN A 795 30.63 33.37 -12.72
C ASN A 795 31.26 33.63 -14.10
N GLN A 796 32.38 32.95 -14.41
CA GLN A 796 32.97 33.01 -15.74
C GLN A 796 32.08 32.34 -16.79
N ILE A 797 31.42 31.24 -16.43
CA ILE A 797 30.43 30.58 -17.30
C ILE A 797 29.22 31.51 -17.54
N ALA A 798 28.69 32.13 -16.48
CA ALA A 798 27.58 33.07 -16.58
C ALA A 798 27.90 34.29 -17.45
N ASP A 799 29.14 34.80 -17.42
CA ASP A 799 29.58 35.87 -18.33
C ASP A 799 29.64 35.40 -19.81
N ILE A 800 29.96 34.12 -20.06
CA ILE A 800 29.93 33.52 -21.41
C ILE A 800 28.48 33.34 -21.91
N PHE A 801 27.54 32.97 -21.04
CA PHE A 801 26.12 32.81 -21.40
C PHE A 801 25.52 34.07 -22.02
N TYR A 802 25.87 35.25 -21.51
CA TYR A 802 25.45 36.50 -22.14
C TYR A 802 25.95 36.62 -23.58
N GLY A 803 27.22 36.29 -23.82
CA GLY A 803 27.82 36.29 -25.16
C GLY A 803 27.14 35.31 -26.11
N ALA A 804 26.83 34.10 -25.62
CA ALA A 804 26.07 33.10 -26.38
C ALA A 804 24.66 33.60 -26.73
N GLY A 805 23.98 34.26 -25.79
CA GLY A 805 22.67 34.85 -26.01
C GLY A 805 22.64 35.84 -27.18
N VAL A 806 23.67 36.68 -27.30
CA VAL A 806 23.79 37.65 -28.40
C VAL A 806 23.90 36.97 -29.77
N GLN A 807 24.51 35.80 -29.87
CA GLN A 807 24.63 35.05 -31.12
C GLN A 807 23.26 34.56 -31.63
N PHE A 808 22.31 34.32 -30.71
CA PHE A 808 20.94 33.91 -30.99
C PHE A 808 19.93 35.01 -30.67
N SER A 809 20.26 36.27 -31.00
CA SER A 809 19.49 37.46 -30.63
C SER A 809 17.99 37.45 -31.01
N SER A 810 17.62 36.82 -32.12
CA SER A 810 16.22 36.66 -32.54
C SER A 810 15.39 35.75 -31.63
N LEU A 811 16.05 34.85 -30.89
CA LEU A 811 15.41 33.87 -30.01
C LEU A 811 15.52 34.32 -28.54
N THR A 812 16.68 34.83 -28.12
CA THR A 812 16.95 35.17 -26.71
C THR A 812 16.63 36.63 -26.37
N GLY A 813 16.52 37.51 -27.37
CA GLY A 813 16.34 38.95 -27.18
C GLY A 813 17.59 39.71 -26.75
N PHE A 814 18.73 39.05 -26.49
CA PHE A 814 19.98 39.73 -26.16
C PHE A 814 20.62 40.34 -27.41
N THR A 815 21.15 41.57 -27.28
CA THR A 815 21.89 42.23 -28.36
C THR A 815 23.20 42.79 -27.83
N ALA A 816 24.22 42.90 -28.70
CA ALA A 816 25.51 43.49 -28.34
C ALA A 816 25.40 44.95 -27.84
N THR A 817 24.33 45.65 -28.23
CA THR A 817 24.04 47.04 -27.85
C THR A 817 23.00 47.16 -26.73
N MET A 818 22.59 46.06 -26.10
CA MET A 818 21.56 46.07 -25.06
C MET A 818 22.00 46.90 -23.85
N THR A 819 21.10 47.78 -23.38
CA THR A 819 21.37 48.60 -22.19
C THR A 819 21.39 47.74 -20.93
N ASN A 820 22.07 48.22 -19.87
CA ASN A 820 22.04 47.55 -18.57
C ASN A 820 20.61 47.40 -18.04
N THR A 821 19.78 48.42 -18.21
CA THR A 821 18.36 48.42 -17.80
C THR A 821 17.57 47.32 -18.50
N ASP A 822 17.74 47.18 -19.82
CA ASP A 822 17.04 46.14 -20.59
C ASP A 822 17.51 44.74 -20.17
N PHE A 823 18.82 44.56 -19.97
CA PHE A 823 19.41 43.32 -19.48
C PHE A 823 18.83 42.92 -18.11
N ILE A 824 18.84 43.84 -17.14
CA ILE A 824 18.31 43.58 -15.79
C ILE A 824 16.83 43.17 -15.86
N ASN A 825 16.03 43.84 -16.68
CA ASN A 825 14.61 43.52 -16.83
C ASN A 825 14.36 42.14 -17.43
N VAL A 826 15.19 41.68 -18.37
CA VAL A 826 15.11 40.30 -18.91
C VAL A 826 15.39 39.28 -17.80
N ILE A 827 16.47 39.46 -17.03
CA ILE A 827 16.82 38.56 -15.94
C ILE A 827 15.70 38.53 -14.88
N TYR A 828 15.15 39.67 -14.49
CA TYR A 828 14.06 39.74 -13.52
C TYR A 828 12.79 39.02 -14.00
N LYS A 829 12.45 39.13 -15.30
CA LYS A 829 11.32 38.40 -15.87
C LYS A 829 11.53 36.90 -15.82
N ASN A 830 12.72 36.45 -16.21
CA ASN A 830 13.04 35.02 -16.32
C ASN A 830 13.17 34.35 -14.95
N VAL A 831 13.82 35.01 -13.99
CA VAL A 831 14.12 34.46 -12.65
C VAL A 831 12.98 34.69 -11.67
N LEU A 832 12.37 35.89 -11.66
CA LEU A 832 11.38 36.25 -10.64
C LEU A 832 9.92 36.19 -11.13
N GLY A 833 9.68 35.86 -12.41
CA GLY A 833 8.33 35.77 -12.98
C GLY A 833 7.56 37.10 -13.01
N ARG A 834 8.25 38.24 -12.85
CA ARG A 834 7.62 39.57 -12.80
C ARG A 834 7.44 40.13 -14.21
N ALA A 835 6.20 40.24 -14.68
CA ALA A 835 5.88 40.75 -16.02
C ALA A 835 6.45 42.15 -16.30
N ASP A 836 6.50 43.02 -15.28
CA ASP A 836 6.97 44.40 -15.38
C ASP A 836 8.51 44.57 -15.23
N GLY A 837 9.23 43.49 -14.91
CA GLY A 837 10.68 43.53 -14.67
C GLY A 837 11.05 43.99 -13.25
N ALA A 838 12.20 44.65 -13.12
CA ALA A 838 12.71 45.15 -11.84
C ALA A 838 12.01 46.45 -11.42
N ASP A 839 11.77 46.63 -10.11
CA ASP A 839 11.28 47.90 -9.59
C ASP A 839 12.35 49.01 -9.71
N ALA A 840 11.92 50.27 -9.60
CA ALA A 840 12.81 51.41 -9.78
C ALA A 840 14.01 51.42 -8.81
N GLY A 841 13.87 50.87 -7.59
CA GLY A 841 14.95 50.74 -6.63
C GLY A 841 15.97 49.68 -7.07
N GLY A 842 15.48 48.49 -7.41
CA GLY A 842 16.30 47.38 -7.93
C GLY A 842 17.06 47.75 -9.20
N LEU A 843 16.40 48.41 -10.17
CA LEU A 843 17.03 48.87 -11.42
C LEU A 843 18.17 49.84 -11.16
N ASN A 844 17.98 50.82 -10.29
CA ASN A 844 18.99 51.83 -9.98
C ASN A 844 20.22 51.20 -9.29
N TYR A 845 19.99 50.28 -8.35
CA TYR A 845 21.06 49.55 -7.67
C TYR A 845 21.91 48.74 -8.65
N TRP A 846 21.27 47.85 -9.42
CA TRP A 846 21.98 46.96 -10.34
C TRP A 846 22.68 47.70 -11.48
N ASN A 847 22.06 48.76 -12.02
CA ASN A 847 22.70 49.58 -13.03
C ASN A 847 23.96 50.28 -12.50
N ALA A 848 23.95 50.73 -11.23
CA ALA A 848 25.13 51.33 -10.60
C ALA A 848 26.26 50.30 -10.39
N GLU A 849 25.94 49.07 -9.99
CA GLU A 849 26.94 48.00 -9.82
C GLU A 849 27.58 47.59 -11.15
N LEU A 850 26.78 47.44 -12.22
CA LEU A 850 27.30 47.16 -13.57
C LEU A 850 28.13 48.32 -14.14
N THR A 851 27.67 49.57 -13.97
CA THR A 851 28.37 50.75 -14.52
C THR A 851 29.69 51.01 -13.80
N SER A 852 29.76 50.73 -12.50
CA SER A 852 30.99 50.87 -11.71
C SER A 852 32.00 49.73 -11.90
N GLY A 853 31.60 48.63 -12.56
CA GLY A 853 32.41 47.43 -12.74
C GLY A 853 32.58 46.59 -11.47
N ARG A 854 31.81 46.87 -10.41
CA ARG A 854 31.79 46.07 -9.16
C ARG A 854 31.09 44.73 -9.35
N ALA A 855 30.16 44.65 -10.30
CA ALA A 855 29.55 43.40 -10.74
C ALA A 855 29.79 43.21 -12.24
N SER A 856 30.04 41.97 -12.66
CA SER A 856 29.83 41.54 -14.04
C SER A 856 28.36 41.16 -14.25
N ARG A 857 27.96 40.95 -15.51
CA ARG A 857 26.61 40.44 -15.80
C ARG A 857 26.41 39.06 -15.18
N GLY A 858 27.43 38.20 -15.23
CA GLY A 858 27.42 36.89 -14.59
C GLY A 858 27.31 36.96 -13.07
N SER A 859 28.12 37.79 -12.41
CA SER A 859 28.07 37.90 -10.94
C SER A 859 26.73 38.50 -10.46
N LEU A 860 26.17 39.46 -11.21
CA LEU A 860 24.84 40.01 -10.94
C LEU A 860 23.75 38.92 -11.01
N VAL A 861 23.75 38.10 -12.07
CA VAL A 861 22.74 37.03 -12.24
C VAL A 861 22.85 36.01 -11.12
N SER A 862 24.07 35.61 -10.75
CA SER A 862 24.30 34.73 -9.60
C SER A 862 23.70 35.31 -8.30
N THR A 863 23.90 36.60 -8.03
CA THR A 863 23.33 37.24 -6.83
C THR A 863 21.79 37.33 -6.88
N ILE A 864 21.19 37.57 -8.05
CA ILE A 864 19.73 37.59 -8.19
C ILE A 864 19.15 36.19 -7.95
N LEU A 865 19.79 35.13 -8.45
CA LEU A 865 19.39 33.75 -8.20
C LEU A 865 19.46 33.40 -6.72
N ASP A 866 20.55 33.76 -6.04
CA ASP A 866 20.69 33.57 -4.59
C ASP A 866 19.57 34.28 -3.82
N ALA A 867 19.23 35.51 -4.22
CA ALA A 867 18.16 36.29 -3.60
C ALA A 867 16.76 35.70 -3.86
N ALA A 868 16.53 35.10 -5.04
CA ALA A 868 15.24 34.49 -5.38
C ALA A 868 14.90 33.32 -4.44
N HIS A 869 15.89 32.50 -4.08
CA HIS A 869 15.74 31.36 -3.18
C HIS A 869 15.38 31.75 -1.74
N ILE A 870 15.74 32.95 -1.29
CA ILE A 870 15.41 33.45 0.06
C ILE A 870 13.89 33.54 0.27
N PHE A 871 13.11 33.71 -0.80
CA PHE A 871 11.64 33.82 -0.69
C PHE A 871 10.95 32.49 -0.36
N LYS A 872 11.66 31.35 -0.30
CA LYS A 872 11.03 30.05 0.00
C LYS A 872 10.25 30.09 1.33
N GLY A 873 8.97 29.73 1.28
CA GLY A 873 8.07 29.74 2.43
C GLY A 873 7.50 31.11 2.81
N ASP A 874 7.87 32.18 2.10
CA ASP A 874 7.26 33.51 2.28
C ASP A 874 5.81 33.52 1.78
N SER A 875 4.90 34.10 2.55
CA SER A 875 3.46 34.10 2.25
C SER A 875 3.07 34.99 1.07
N THR A 876 3.92 35.95 0.69
CA THR A 876 3.67 36.91 -0.39
C THR A 876 4.49 36.59 -1.64
N TRP A 877 5.73 36.11 -1.46
CA TRP A 877 6.71 35.92 -2.52
C TRP A 877 7.20 34.48 -2.67
N GLY A 878 6.73 33.54 -1.85
CA GLY A 878 7.15 32.13 -1.92
C GLY A 878 6.88 31.45 -3.26
N TRP A 879 5.93 31.98 -4.04
CA TRP A 879 5.69 31.55 -5.41
C TRP A 879 6.90 31.76 -6.34
N VAL A 880 7.77 32.73 -6.06
CA VAL A 880 8.98 33.00 -6.85
C VAL A 880 9.98 31.86 -6.72
N ALA A 881 10.28 31.47 -5.48
CA ALA A 881 11.17 30.34 -5.21
C ALA A 881 10.56 29.04 -5.77
N ASN A 882 9.25 28.83 -5.58
CA ASN A 882 8.58 27.64 -6.12
C ASN A 882 8.60 27.58 -7.66
N LEU A 883 8.43 28.71 -8.35
CA LEU A 883 8.52 28.75 -9.81
C LEU A 883 9.92 28.39 -10.29
N LEU A 884 10.96 28.95 -9.66
CA LEU A 884 12.35 28.66 -10.01
C LEU A 884 12.65 27.18 -9.74
N ASP A 885 12.33 26.67 -8.55
CA ASP A 885 12.49 25.27 -8.17
C ASP A 885 11.81 24.34 -9.18
N ASN A 886 10.55 24.61 -9.54
CA ASN A 886 9.81 23.79 -10.51
C ASN A 886 10.46 23.81 -11.91
N LYS A 887 10.99 24.96 -12.36
CA LYS A 887 11.73 25.03 -13.63
C LYS A 887 13.01 24.20 -13.58
N ILE A 888 13.71 24.20 -12.43
CA ILE A 888 14.90 23.37 -12.23
C ILE A 888 14.53 21.89 -12.15
N THR A 889 13.41 21.53 -11.53
CA THR A 889 12.91 20.15 -11.51
C THR A 889 12.69 19.64 -12.93
N VAL A 890 12.02 20.41 -13.80
CA VAL A 890 11.78 20.03 -15.19
C VAL A 890 13.09 20.03 -16.01
N ALA A 891 13.96 21.02 -15.80
CA ALA A 891 15.28 21.07 -16.44
C ALA A 891 16.12 19.84 -16.11
N LYS A 892 16.20 19.48 -14.83
CA LYS A 892 16.94 18.31 -14.35
C LYS A 892 16.35 17.03 -14.95
N ALA A 893 15.03 16.88 -14.92
CA ALA A 893 14.35 15.74 -15.52
C ALA A 893 14.74 15.57 -17.00
N PHE A 894 14.59 16.64 -17.79
CA PHE A 894 14.89 16.61 -19.22
C PHE A 894 16.39 16.39 -19.53
N SER A 895 17.29 17.21 -18.98
CA SER A 895 18.68 17.24 -19.43
C SER A 895 19.61 16.28 -18.71
N VAL A 896 19.35 15.98 -17.44
CA VAL A 896 20.23 15.14 -16.62
C VAL A 896 19.60 13.77 -16.45
N ASP A 897 18.37 13.71 -15.94
CA ASP A 897 17.78 12.43 -15.53
C ASP A 897 17.43 11.57 -16.74
N TRP A 898 16.92 12.19 -17.80
CA TRP A 898 16.58 11.49 -19.05
C TRP A 898 17.65 11.65 -20.14
N GLY A 899 18.66 12.48 -19.90
CA GLY A 899 19.75 12.72 -20.84
C GLY A 899 19.31 13.29 -22.19
N LEU A 900 18.19 14.03 -22.26
CA LEU A 900 17.60 14.43 -23.53
C LEU A 900 18.21 15.69 -24.16
N GLY A 901 18.18 15.70 -25.49
CA GLY A 901 18.35 16.85 -26.35
C GLY A 901 17.46 16.70 -27.60
N TYR A 902 17.29 17.77 -28.35
CA TYR A 902 16.61 17.71 -29.65
C TYR A 902 17.65 17.56 -30.77
N ALA A 903 17.34 16.73 -31.77
CA ALA A 903 18.27 16.43 -32.86
C ALA A 903 18.60 17.67 -33.73
N ILE A 904 17.70 18.66 -33.75
CA ILE A 904 17.86 19.91 -34.52
C ILE A 904 18.14 21.07 -33.55
N PRO A 905 19.25 21.83 -33.71
CA PRO A 905 19.63 22.90 -32.79
C PRO A 905 18.59 24.01 -32.59
N ASP A 906 17.92 24.45 -33.66
CA ASP A 906 16.87 25.48 -33.58
C ASP A 906 15.65 24.98 -32.79
N ASP A 907 15.29 23.71 -32.95
CA ASP A 907 14.21 23.07 -32.20
C ASP A 907 14.58 22.91 -30.73
N ALA A 908 15.84 22.58 -30.42
CA ALA A 908 16.32 22.55 -29.05
C ALA A 908 16.09 23.90 -28.35
N ILE A 909 16.38 25.02 -29.03
CA ILE A 909 16.20 26.36 -28.46
C ILE A 909 14.71 26.63 -28.27
N LYS A 910 13.91 26.46 -29.32
CA LYS A 910 12.47 26.76 -29.31
C LYS A 910 11.71 25.90 -28.29
N HIS A 911 11.83 24.58 -28.35
CA HIS A 911 11.10 23.68 -27.46
C HIS A 911 11.56 23.80 -26.01
N GLY A 912 12.85 24.00 -25.78
CA GLY A 912 13.34 24.25 -24.44
C GLY A 912 12.72 25.51 -23.80
N MET A 913 12.40 26.52 -24.60
CA MET A 913 11.75 27.76 -24.12
C MET A 913 10.25 27.52 -23.89
N GLU A 914 9.60 26.77 -24.77
CA GLU A 914 8.19 26.37 -24.62
C GLU A 914 7.98 25.55 -23.34
N ILE A 915 8.86 24.57 -23.07
CA ILE A 915 8.84 23.77 -21.85
C ILE A 915 8.99 24.66 -20.61
N ALA A 916 10.01 25.52 -20.58
CA ALA A 916 10.24 26.41 -19.44
C ALA A 916 9.08 27.41 -19.21
N ALA A 917 8.40 27.84 -20.28
CA ALA A 917 7.25 28.73 -20.21
C ALA A 917 5.97 28.06 -19.68
N ALA A 918 5.84 26.74 -19.84
CA ALA A 918 4.69 25.97 -19.37
C ALA A 918 4.74 25.66 -17.86
N VAL A 919 5.87 25.91 -17.19
CA VAL A 919 6.03 25.69 -15.75
C VAL A 919 5.36 26.81 -14.94
N THR A 920 4.62 26.43 -13.90
CA THR A 920 3.97 27.37 -12.97
C THR A 920 4.52 27.22 -11.55
N PRO A 921 4.24 28.17 -10.62
CA PRO A 921 4.65 28.04 -9.22
C PRO A 921 4.07 26.82 -8.48
N THR A 922 3.02 26.19 -9.01
CA THR A 922 2.28 25.11 -8.35
C THR A 922 2.26 23.80 -9.13
N ASP A 923 2.69 23.79 -10.40
CA ASP A 923 2.55 22.65 -11.29
C ASP A 923 3.63 22.63 -12.39
N THR A 924 4.12 21.42 -12.69
CA THR A 924 5.08 21.08 -13.75
C THR A 924 4.48 20.21 -14.85
N SER A 925 3.26 19.69 -14.67
CA SER A 925 2.66 18.65 -15.52
C SER A 925 2.52 19.08 -16.98
N ALA A 926 2.11 20.33 -17.23
CA ALA A 926 2.00 20.86 -18.60
C ALA A 926 3.36 20.88 -19.33
N ALA A 927 4.44 21.23 -18.62
CA ALA A 927 5.78 21.26 -19.18
C ALA A 927 6.30 19.85 -19.47
N LEU A 928 6.06 18.89 -18.56
CA LEU A 928 6.42 17.49 -18.76
C LEU A 928 5.65 16.86 -19.94
N ASN A 929 4.36 17.19 -20.10
CA ASN A 929 3.56 16.71 -21.21
C ASN A 929 4.03 17.25 -22.58
N LEU A 930 4.59 18.46 -22.63
CA LEU A 930 5.16 19.03 -23.86
C LEU A 930 6.41 18.28 -24.35
N ILE A 931 7.14 17.63 -23.45
CA ILE A 931 8.30 16.80 -23.82
C ILE A 931 7.84 15.57 -24.61
N GLY A 932 6.64 15.05 -24.33
CA GLY A 932 6.05 13.94 -25.09
C GLY A 932 6.71 12.58 -24.86
N ILE A 933 7.63 12.48 -23.88
CA ILE A 933 8.33 11.28 -23.46
C ILE A 933 8.16 11.12 -21.94
N ASN A 934 7.80 9.93 -21.47
CA ASN A 934 7.76 9.61 -20.05
C ASN A 934 9.11 9.02 -19.60
N GLY A 935 9.58 9.32 -18.39
CA GLY A 935 10.77 8.68 -17.82
C GLY A 935 10.71 7.15 -17.80
N ALA A 936 9.50 6.57 -17.73
CA ALA A 936 9.28 5.13 -17.85
C ALA A 936 9.57 4.55 -19.25
N ASP A 937 9.50 5.35 -20.32
CA ASP A 937 9.87 4.91 -21.67
C ASP A 937 11.39 4.81 -21.86
N LEU A 938 12.15 5.53 -21.04
CA LEU A 938 13.59 5.59 -21.13
C LEU A 938 14.29 4.58 -20.23
N ALA A 939 13.67 4.10 -19.13
CA ALA A 939 14.21 3.09 -18.20
C ALA A 939 15.75 3.10 -18.07
N LEU A 940 16.33 4.30 -18.10
CA LEU A 940 17.78 4.46 -18.21
C LEU A 940 18.42 4.18 -16.86
N PHE A 941 17.66 3.96 -15.78
CA PHE A 941 18.19 3.74 -14.43
C PHE A 941 17.23 2.89 -13.60
#